data_AF-Q2HCB5-F1
#
_entry.id   AF-Q2HCB5-F1
#
_cell.length_a   1.000
_cell.length_b   1.000
_cell.length_c   1.000
_cell.angle_alpha   90.00
_cell.angle_beta   90.00
_cell.angle_gamma   90.00
#
_symmetry.space_group_name_H-M   'P 1'
#
loop_
_entity.id
_entity.type
_entity.pdbx_description
1 polymer ?
#
loop_
_entity_poly.entity_id
_entity_poly.type
_entity_poly.pdbx_seq_one_letter_code
_entity_poly.pdbx_strand_id
1 'polypeptide(L)'
;MDSTEPDAETPLLGNTSSLREPSSPHYNADFTLTKPLHSGDVGARSLEDDVVPETAVLGRNLGWSSAYILIISRVIGSGIFATPGAIVRSVGSIGLSLLLWIAGAIISWFGLMVALEYGCMLPRSGGQKVYLEFTYRRPRFLASTLVTVHAIVLGFTASNCIVFGEYLLFALAKAPAEHPVQVRLLALGLMTGITVLHACSMRTGVVVQNMLGWVKIGLVIFMTVCAGAVVITRYTPSEPASASRELHVHSFPSTWNGLWEGSVWNWGVISTALFKVFYSYAGLQNVNNVLNEVRDPVRTLRSAAPTALVTICLLYLLINVAYFLVIPLDEIKESGELVGALFFERVFGETLGKLLLPLAIAVSAAGNVMVVTFALIYSFILEVEGYPGQFFSLFVSLGLIRLRWTRPDLKRPYRAFLPAAWFNVLLSTALLCAPFIPYNGEDWSSHISRVSYALVGMSVKPGKHKATIRDGLTLIMLFASVVFSIAGAAVVTALPAKHAEHPKCTAPQQRRSWHDISDADKKAYLAANRCILTSPQKLNRLPGAKTRWDELVSLHQIHALQIHTTGQFLPYHRYYLKTLEFLLQECGYTGAIPYWDETRDAGKFSASTIFDPVTGFGAGGTAANPCVPNGPFANLTVNIGPGFRSEPRCVNRRITDFFSSQCGTSYVAAALNHTTYETALDGIYSGPHLLGHMALAMMDGNSITSSGDPLFFMHHGFVDKMWANWQAEDPKKRHKDIGGLNAQDPEVGFSEFPGGMEQESSMWGKPSSAILAVTPDPASGDKGGKYVTLDHVMSSLGIIPNATVADVMDIKGGYLCYEYV
;
A
#
# COMPACT_ATOMS: atom_id res chain seq x y z
N MET A 1 3.38 -63.18 7.48
CA MET A 1 1.92 -63.34 7.39
C MET A 1 1.35 -62.65 8.61
N ASP A 2 0.66 -61.53 8.54
CA ASP A 2 0.25 -60.70 7.42
C ASP A 2 0.16 -59.27 7.96
N SER A 3 0.62 -58.32 7.15
CA SER A 3 0.71 -56.89 7.47
C SER A 3 -0.67 -56.24 7.42
N THR A 4 -1.20 -55.83 8.58
CA THR A 4 -2.27 -54.84 8.60
C THR A 4 -1.67 -53.48 8.22
N GLU A 5 -1.80 -53.11 6.95
CA GLU A 5 -1.55 -51.74 6.48
C GLU A 5 -2.31 -50.73 7.35
N PRO A 6 -1.68 -49.66 7.84
CA PRO A 6 -2.41 -48.56 8.45
C PRO A 6 -3.21 -47.81 7.38
N ASP A 7 -4.50 -47.60 7.67
CA ASP A 7 -5.56 -47.05 6.81
C ASP A 7 -5.11 -46.05 5.73
N ALA A 8 -5.63 -46.25 4.51
CA ALA A 8 -5.40 -45.41 3.33
C ALA A 8 -5.94 -43.97 3.44
N GLU A 9 -6.62 -43.61 4.53
CA GLU A 9 -7.27 -42.30 4.74
C GLU A 9 -6.45 -41.29 5.56
N THR A 10 -5.28 -41.65 6.09
CA THR A 10 -4.52 -40.79 7.01
C THR A 10 -3.59 -39.79 6.29
N PRO A 11 -3.75 -38.47 6.50
CA PRO A 11 -2.87 -37.44 5.92
C PRO A 11 -1.48 -37.45 6.57
N LEU A 12 -0.48 -36.92 5.86
CA LEU A 12 0.95 -36.93 6.27
C LEU A 12 1.24 -36.18 7.58
N LEU A 13 0.33 -35.33 8.05
CA LEU A 13 0.42 -34.58 9.30
C LEU A 13 -0.92 -34.72 10.05
N GLY A 14 -1.01 -35.66 11.00
CA GLY A 14 -2.24 -35.97 11.73
C GLY A 14 -2.15 -35.79 13.25
N ASN A 15 -3.10 -35.03 13.82
CA ASN A 15 -3.52 -34.88 15.22
C ASN A 15 -2.45 -34.79 16.35
N THR A 16 -2.16 -33.58 16.80
CA THR A 16 -1.54 -33.30 18.12
C THR A 16 -2.60 -33.01 19.20
N SER A 17 -3.64 -33.84 19.32
CA SER A 17 -4.70 -33.67 20.34
C SER A 17 -4.51 -34.56 21.58
N SER A 18 -3.32 -35.12 21.81
CA SER A 18 -3.06 -36.06 22.92
C SER A 18 -1.91 -35.67 23.85
N LEU A 19 -1.61 -34.38 24.01
CA LEU A 19 -0.74 -33.94 25.09
C LEU A 19 -1.60 -33.65 26.33
N ARG A 20 -1.41 -34.48 27.35
CA ARG A 20 -2.04 -34.49 28.68
C ARG A 20 -2.09 -33.10 29.32
N GLU A 21 -3.19 -32.86 30.05
CA GLU A 21 -3.37 -31.72 30.96
C GLU A 21 -2.17 -31.52 31.91
N PRO A 22 -1.77 -30.27 32.21
CA PRO A 22 -0.78 -30.02 33.24
C PRO A 22 -1.44 -30.03 34.62
N SER A 23 -1.09 -31.04 35.43
CA SER A 23 -1.30 -31.03 36.88
C SER A 23 -0.49 -29.90 37.54
N SER A 24 -1.05 -29.33 38.61
CA SER A 24 -0.60 -28.13 39.36
C SER A 24 0.88 -28.10 39.77
N PRO A 25 1.46 -26.91 40.04
CA PRO A 25 2.85 -26.78 40.42
C PRO A 25 3.01 -27.00 41.92
N HIS A 26 3.68 -28.08 42.31
CA HIS A 26 4.38 -28.13 43.59
C HIS A 26 5.86 -27.83 43.36
N TYR A 27 6.30 -26.72 43.97
CA TYR A 27 7.69 -26.35 44.17
C TYR A 27 8.42 -27.46 44.93
N ASN A 28 9.58 -27.91 44.44
CA ASN A 28 10.75 -28.18 45.27
C ASN A 28 12.02 -28.28 44.44
N ALA A 29 13.10 -27.90 45.12
CA ALA A 29 14.41 -27.53 44.63
C ALA A 29 15.30 -28.70 44.18
N ASP A 30 16.46 -28.29 43.65
CA ASP A 30 17.68 -29.03 43.34
C ASP A 30 17.70 -29.88 42.07
N PHE A 31 18.52 -29.45 41.10
CA PHE A 31 19.23 -30.41 40.26
C PHE A 31 20.63 -29.95 39.87
N THR A 32 21.58 -30.68 40.44
CA THR A 32 22.99 -30.78 40.12
C THR A 32 23.24 -31.38 38.73
N LEU A 33 24.36 -30.98 38.13
CA LEU A 33 24.96 -31.54 36.91
C LEU A 33 25.03 -33.09 36.92
N THR A 34 24.69 -33.75 35.81
CA THR A 34 25.56 -34.69 35.04
C THR A 34 24.77 -35.61 34.11
N LYS A 35 25.04 -35.55 32.79
CA LYS A 35 25.60 -36.68 32.00
C LYS A 35 25.87 -36.28 30.53
N PRO A 36 26.86 -36.92 29.87
CA PRO A 36 27.53 -36.39 28.69
C PRO A 36 26.84 -36.77 27.37
N LEU A 37 26.97 -35.88 26.39
CA LEU A 37 26.57 -36.07 25.00
C LEU A 37 27.33 -37.23 24.35
N HIS A 38 26.60 -38.25 23.90
CA HIS A 38 27.10 -39.15 22.87
C HIS A 38 27.03 -38.45 21.51
N SER A 39 28.21 -38.26 20.92
CA SER A 39 28.41 -37.91 19.51
C SER A 39 28.04 -39.10 18.63
N GLY A 40 26.98 -38.97 17.82
CA GLY A 40 26.67 -39.96 16.80
C GLY A 40 25.24 -39.96 16.30
N ASP A 41 24.75 -38.84 15.74
CA ASP A 41 23.86 -38.88 14.57
C ASP A 41 23.80 -37.48 13.92
N VAL A 42 24.56 -37.27 12.84
CA VAL A 42 24.34 -36.16 11.90
C VAL A 42 23.66 -36.78 10.69
N GLY A 43 22.41 -37.17 10.87
CA GLY A 43 21.58 -37.84 9.88
C GLY A 43 20.18 -37.26 9.85
N ALA A 44 19.86 -36.56 8.77
CA ALA A 44 18.53 -36.04 8.37
C ALA A 44 17.79 -35.16 9.41
N ARG A 45 17.89 -33.83 9.25
CA ARG A 45 16.83 -32.93 9.75
C ARG A 45 15.49 -33.47 9.25
N SER A 46 14.59 -33.80 10.17
CA SER A 46 13.35 -34.47 9.83
C SER A 46 12.49 -33.56 8.96
N LEU A 47 11.65 -34.18 8.13
CA LEU A 47 10.71 -33.49 7.26
C LEU A 47 9.72 -32.60 8.05
N GLU A 48 9.57 -32.88 9.34
CA GLU A 48 8.67 -32.23 10.29
C GLU A 48 9.29 -30.98 10.95
N ASP A 49 10.63 -30.88 11.03
CA ASP A 49 11.31 -29.83 11.80
C ASP A 49 11.36 -28.45 11.10
N ASP A 50 11.23 -28.40 9.77
CA ASP A 50 11.31 -27.16 8.99
C ASP A 50 9.93 -26.49 8.77
N VAL A 51 8.82 -27.12 9.19
CA VAL A 51 7.49 -26.50 9.14
C VAL A 51 6.78 -26.66 10.48
N VAL A 52 6.77 -25.59 11.25
CA VAL A 52 6.10 -25.51 12.55
C VAL A 52 4.65 -26.02 12.40
N PRO A 53 4.22 -27.02 13.19
CA PRO A 53 2.82 -27.43 13.19
C PRO A 53 1.97 -26.31 13.81
N GLU A 54 1.33 -25.50 12.97
CA GLU A 54 0.34 -24.53 13.40
C GLU A 54 -0.98 -25.25 13.69
N THR A 55 -1.30 -25.39 14.97
CA THR A 55 -2.66 -25.73 15.40
C THR A 55 -3.58 -24.53 15.11
N ALA A 56 -4.82 -24.81 14.69
CA ALA A 56 -5.82 -23.76 14.50
C ALA A 56 -6.10 -23.07 15.85
N VAL A 57 -5.51 -21.91 16.08
CA VAL A 57 -5.63 -21.14 17.34
C VAL A 57 -7.10 -20.87 17.71
N LEU A 58 -7.98 -20.81 16.71
CA LEU A 58 -9.42 -20.51 16.83
C LEU A 58 -10.35 -21.75 16.75
N GLY A 59 -9.80 -22.96 16.52
CA GLY A 59 -10.58 -24.19 16.35
C GLY A 59 -11.21 -24.40 14.96
N ARG A 60 -11.75 -25.61 14.70
CA ARG A 60 -12.37 -26.01 13.42
C ARG A 60 -13.85 -25.62 13.36
N ASN A 61 -14.13 -24.43 12.83
CA ASN A 61 -15.45 -23.82 12.85
C ASN A 61 -16.23 -23.93 11.53
N LEU A 62 -15.59 -24.28 10.42
CA LEU A 62 -16.22 -24.37 9.09
C LEU A 62 -16.71 -25.80 8.80
N GLY A 63 -18.03 -25.99 8.69
CA GLY A 63 -18.63 -27.24 8.24
C GLY A 63 -18.72 -27.36 6.71
N TRP A 64 -19.30 -28.46 6.21
CA TRP A 64 -19.47 -28.72 4.78
C TRP A 64 -20.21 -27.60 4.04
N SER A 65 -21.32 -27.11 4.62
CA SER A 65 -22.13 -26.04 4.01
C SER A 65 -21.37 -24.72 3.93
N SER A 66 -20.61 -24.36 4.97
CA SER A 66 -19.78 -23.16 4.96
C SER A 66 -18.62 -23.27 3.98
N ALA A 67 -18.00 -24.46 3.85
CA ALA A 67 -16.97 -24.71 2.85
C ALA A 67 -17.52 -24.62 1.42
N TYR A 68 -18.67 -25.23 1.16
CA TYR A 68 -19.38 -25.13 -0.12
C TYR A 68 -19.72 -23.67 -0.46
N ILE A 69 -20.27 -22.92 0.49
CA ILE A 69 -20.62 -21.51 0.30
C ILE A 69 -19.38 -20.63 0.08
N LEU A 70 -18.28 -20.89 0.80
CA LEU A 70 -17.02 -20.19 0.62
C LEU A 70 -16.43 -20.39 -0.79
N ILE A 71 -16.62 -21.57 -1.38
CA ILE A 71 -16.21 -21.84 -2.77
C ILE A 71 -17.18 -21.17 -3.76
N ILE A 72 -18.47 -21.50 -3.69
CA ILE A 72 -19.43 -21.06 -4.71
C ILE A 72 -19.66 -19.53 -4.68
N SER A 73 -19.66 -18.89 -3.51
CA SER A 73 -19.84 -17.45 -3.39
C SER A 73 -18.59 -16.66 -3.82
N ARG A 74 -17.40 -17.28 -3.76
CA ARG A 74 -16.17 -16.71 -4.34
C ARG A 74 -16.22 -16.76 -5.87
N VAL A 75 -16.71 -17.86 -6.44
CA VAL A 75 -16.78 -18.01 -7.90
C VAL A 75 -17.92 -17.16 -8.48
N ILE A 76 -19.12 -17.20 -7.87
CA ILE A 76 -20.25 -16.33 -8.23
C ILE A 76 -19.98 -14.92 -7.70
N GLY A 77 -19.18 -14.18 -8.46
CA GLY A 77 -18.85 -12.77 -8.27
C GLY A 77 -19.31 -11.91 -9.44
N SER A 78 -18.63 -10.77 -9.66
CA SER A 78 -18.87 -9.89 -10.80
C SER A 78 -18.61 -10.56 -12.16
N GLY A 79 -17.74 -11.57 -12.23
CA GLY A 79 -17.32 -12.21 -13.48
C GLY A 79 -18.47 -12.66 -14.38
N ILE A 80 -19.47 -13.35 -13.84
CA ILE A 80 -20.63 -13.82 -14.62
C ILE A 80 -21.59 -12.71 -15.05
N PHE A 81 -21.57 -11.56 -14.37
CA PHE A 81 -22.39 -10.40 -14.71
C PHE A 81 -21.68 -9.41 -15.63
N ALA A 82 -20.34 -9.47 -15.73
CA ALA A 82 -19.51 -8.53 -16.48
C ALA A 82 -18.89 -9.12 -17.76
N THR A 83 -18.47 -10.40 -17.74
CA THR A 83 -17.71 -11.00 -18.85
C THR A 83 -18.51 -11.50 -20.05
N PRO A 84 -19.81 -11.91 -19.95
CA PRO A 84 -20.53 -12.47 -21.10
C PRO A 84 -20.55 -11.57 -22.33
N GLY A 85 -20.84 -10.28 -22.16
CA GLY A 85 -20.84 -9.30 -23.25
C GLY A 85 -19.46 -9.15 -23.89
N ALA A 86 -18.42 -9.07 -23.07
CA ALA A 86 -17.04 -8.98 -23.55
C ALA A 86 -16.53 -10.26 -24.24
N ILE A 87 -17.03 -11.44 -23.86
CA ILE A 87 -16.68 -12.72 -24.49
C ILE A 87 -17.35 -12.80 -25.86
N VAL A 88 -18.66 -12.57 -25.94
CA VAL A 88 -19.39 -12.67 -27.22
C VAL A 88 -18.98 -11.58 -28.21
N ARG A 89 -18.59 -10.38 -27.73
CA ARG A 89 -17.96 -9.34 -28.57
C ARG A 89 -16.66 -9.82 -29.19
N SER A 90 -15.85 -10.59 -28.47
CA SER A 90 -14.59 -11.13 -28.97
C SER A 90 -14.82 -12.25 -29.99
N VAL A 91 -15.68 -13.23 -29.68
CA VAL A 91 -15.84 -14.43 -30.53
C VAL A 91 -16.97 -14.35 -31.57
N GLY A 92 -17.76 -13.28 -31.54
CA GLY A 92 -18.75 -12.91 -32.55
C GLY A 92 -20.10 -13.63 -32.46
N SER A 93 -20.12 -14.93 -32.11
CA SER A 93 -21.30 -15.81 -32.19
C SER A 93 -21.73 -16.41 -30.85
N ILE A 94 -23.02 -16.74 -30.72
CA ILE A 94 -23.61 -17.39 -29.52
C ILE A 94 -23.00 -18.77 -29.27
N GLY A 95 -22.89 -19.61 -30.31
CA GLY A 95 -22.41 -20.98 -30.22
C GLY A 95 -20.96 -21.07 -29.73
N LEU A 96 -20.08 -20.25 -30.31
CA LEU A 96 -18.68 -20.19 -29.87
C LEU A 96 -18.55 -19.66 -28.44
N SER A 97 -19.36 -18.68 -28.03
CA SER A 97 -19.38 -18.17 -26.66
C SER A 97 -19.77 -19.25 -25.64
N LEU A 98 -20.87 -19.98 -25.89
CA LEU A 98 -21.31 -21.08 -25.02
C LEU A 98 -20.29 -22.23 -24.97
N LEU A 99 -19.67 -22.56 -26.10
CA LEU A 99 -18.61 -23.56 -26.17
C LEU A 99 -17.42 -23.17 -25.27
N LEU A 100 -17.03 -21.90 -25.24
CA LEU A 100 -15.95 -21.43 -24.37
C LEU A 100 -16.31 -21.52 -22.87
N TRP A 101 -17.56 -21.33 -22.48
CA TRP A 101 -17.99 -21.56 -21.09
C TRP A 101 -17.87 -23.03 -20.68
N ILE A 102 -18.28 -23.96 -21.54
CA ILE A 102 -18.12 -25.41 -21.32
C ILE A 102 -16.63 -25.79 -21.25
N ALA A 103 -15.84 -25.31 -22.21
CA ALA A 103 -14.40 -25.55 -22.24
C ALA A 103 -13.71 -25.00 -20.99
N GLY A 104 -14.10 -23.79 -20.53
CA GLY A 104 -13.63 -23.20 -19.29
C GLY A 104 -13.93 -24.07 -18.07
N ALA A 105 -15.16 -24.59 -17.94
CA ALA A 105 -15.53 -25.47 -16.83
C ALA A 105 -14.69 -26.77 -16.80
N ILE A 106 -14.44 -27.39 -17.95
CA ILE A 106 -13.60 -28.59 -18.08
C ILE A 106 -12.15 -28.27 -17.66
N ILE A 107 -11.62 -27.14 -18.10
CA ILE A 107 -10.27 -26.70 -17.73
C ILE A 107 -10.17 -26.44 -16.21
N SER A 108 -11.16 -25.74 -15.65
CA SER A 108 -11.26 -25.51 -14.21
C SER A 108 -11.37 -26.80 -13.41
N TRP A 109 -12.02 -27.84 -13.95
CA TRP A 109 -12.07 -29.17 -13.34
C TRP A 109 -10.68 -29.79 -13.21
N PHE A 110 -9.84 -29.70 -14.24
CA PHE A 110 -8.47 -30.21 -14.16
C PHE A 110 -7.61 -29.44 -13.16
N GLY A 111 -7.73 -28.11 -13.11
CA GLY A 111 -7.07 -27.30 -12.08
C GLY A 111 -7.50 -27.67 -10.67
N LEU A 112 -8.82 -27.87 -10.46
CA LEU A 112 -9.38 -28.28 -9.18
C LEU A 112 -8.85 -29.64 -8.73
N MET A 113 -8.74 -30.64 -9.62
CA MET A 113 -8.19 -31.95 -9.26
C MET A 113 -6.76 -31.87 -8.71
N VAL A 114 -5.92 -30.98 -9.27
CA VAL A 114 -4.56 -30.74 -8.75
C VAL A 114 -4.61 -30.12 -7.36
N ALA A 115 -5.49 -29.12 -7.16
CA ALA A 115 -5.68 -28.48 -5.86
C ALA A 115 -6.23 -29.45 -4.80
N LEU A 116 -7.09 -30.41 -5.19
CA LEU A 116 -7.60 -31.46 -4.32
C LEU A 116 -6.50 -32.44 -3.89
N GLU A 117 -5.63 -32.89 -4.79
CA GLU A 117 -4.51 -33.78 -4.44
C GLU A 117 -3.62 -33.11 -3.39
N TYR A 118 -3.27 -31.84 -3.58
CA TYR A 118 -2.47 -31.08 -2.62
C TYR A 118 -3.21 -30.78 -1.32
N GLY A 119 -4.47 -30.33 -1.36
CA GLY A 119 -5.24 -29.95 -0.17
C GLY A 119 -5.65 -31.14 0.70
N CYS A 120 -5.87 -32.32 0.10
CA CYS A 120 -6.11 -33.54 0.86
C CYS A 120 -4.81 -34.13 1.43
N MET A 121 -3.68 -33.99 0.71
CA MET A 121 -2.37 -34.46 1.17
C MET A 121 -1.79 -33.57 2.28
N LEU A 122 -2.02 -32.26 2.19
CA LEU A 122 -1.53 -31.23 3.11
C LEU A 122 -2.72 -30.36 3.60
N PRO A 123 -3.56 -30.88 4.51
CA PRO A 123 -4.79 -30.22 4.96
C PRO A 123 -4.50 -29.08 5.95
N ARG A 124 -3.75 -28.08 5.51
CA ARG A 124 -3.37 -26.90 6.30
C ARG A 124 -3.66 -25.59 5.57
N SER A 125 -3.90 -24.53 6.33
CA SER A 125 -4.09 -23.19 5.79
C SER A 125 -2.86 -22.70 5.02
N GLY A 126 -3.07 -21.85 4.01
CA GLY A 126 -2.01 -21.27 3.18
C GLY A 126 -1.89 -21.81 1.75
N GLY A 127 -2.80 -22.70 1.31
CA GLY A 127 -3.04 -23.02 -0.10
C GLY A 127 -1.78 -23.24 -0.96
N GLN A 128 -1.71 -22.54 -2.11
CA GLN A 128 -0.63 -22.71 -3.10
C GLN A 128 0.77 -22.44 -2.53
N LYS A 129 0.91 -21.45 -1.64
CA LYS A 129 2.18 -21.14 -0.96
C LYS A 129 2.71 -22.34 -0.19
N VAL A 130 1.82 -22.97 0.59
CA VAL A 130 2.11 -24.18 1.35
C VAL A 130 2.50 -25.35 0.45
N TYR A 131 1.82 -25.50 -0.69
CA TYR A 131 2.07 -26.59 -1.64
C TYR A 131 3.42 -26.43 -2.34
N LEU A 132 3.75 -25.21 -2.74
CA LEU A 132 5.01 -24.88 -3.41
C LEU A 132 6.21 -24.94 -2.46
N GLU A 133 6.09 -24.49 -1.22
CA GLU A 133 7.18 -24.63 -0.22
C GLU A 133 7.49 -26.10 0.08
N PHE A 134 6.46 -26.93 0.14
CA PHE A 134 6.63 -28.38 0.32
C PHE A 134 7.33 -29.02 -0.90
N THR A 135 6.94 -28.60 -2.11
CA THR A 135 7.43 -29.17 -3.38
C THR A 135 8.83 -28.64 -3.76
N TYR A 136 9.11 -27.36 -3.53
CA TYR A 136 10.31 -26.65 -3.97
C TYR A 136 11.09 -26.06 -2.79
N ARG A 137 12.03 -26.84 -2.26
CA ARG A 137 12.79 -26.48 -1.05
C ARG A 137 13.99 -25.55 -1.28
N ARG A 138 14.44 -25.39 -2.52
CA ARG A 138 15.61 -24.56 -2.87
C ARG A 138 15.36 -23.72 -4.13
N PRO A 139 15.80 -22.44 -4.15
CA PRO A 139 16.39 -21.69 -3.05
C PRO A 139 15.38 -21.43 -1.92
N ARG A 140 15.88 -21.29 -0.70
CA ARG A 140 15.05 -21.08 0.50
C ARG A 140 14.23 -19.81 0.30
N PHE A 141 12.93 -19.88 0.57
CA PHE A 141 11.95 -18.80 0.35
C PHE A 141 11.61 -18.47 -1.11
N LEU A 142 12.02 -19.27 -2.12
CA LEU A 142 11.61 -19.01 -3.51
C LEU A 142 10.08 -19.07 -3.66
N ALA A 143 9.45 -20.14 -3.17
CA ALA A 143 8.00 -20.32 -3.24
C ALA A 143 7.26 -19.19 -2.50
N SER A 144 7.70 -18.88 -1.27
CA SER A 144 7.17 -17.76 -0.49
C SER A 144 7.34 -16.45 -1.24
N THR A 145 8.53 -16.14 -1.75
CA THR A 145 8.83 -14.89 -2.48
C THR A 145 8.05 -14.78 -3.78
N LEU A 146 7.92 -15.85 -4.57
CA LEU A 146 7.19 -15.85 -5.83
C LEU A 146 5.70 -15.62 -5.61
N VAL A 147 5.13 -16.36 -4.65
CA VAL A 147 3.75 -16.18 -4.23
C VAL A 147 3.60 -14.75 -3.74
N THR A 148 4.49 -14.27 -2.87
CA THR A 148 4.53 -12.91 -2.32
C THR A 148 4.77 -11.78 -3.34
N VAL A 149 5.48 -11.98 -4.45
CA VAL A 149 5.63 -10.94 -5.47
C VAL A 149 4.41 -10.86 -6.35
N HIS A 150 3.90 -12.01 -6.81
CA HIS A 150 2.65 -12.12 -7.56
C HIS A 150 1.51 -11.38 -6.86
N ALA A 151 1.61 -11.41 -5.55
CA ALA A 151 0.58 -11.07 -4.65
C ALA A 151 0.36 -9.59 -4.34
N ILE A 152 1.44 -8.94 -3.96
CA ILE A 152 1.44 -7.55 -3.55
C ILE A 152 1.37 -6.64 -4.77
N VAL A 153 2.09 -7.01 -5.83
CA VAL A 153 2.23 -6.17 -7.01
C VAL A 153 0.93 -6.17 -7.82
N LEU A 154 0.12 -7.23 -7.70
CA LEU A 154 -1.00 -7.49 -8.59
C LEU A 154 -2.21 -8.00 -7.79
N GLY A 155 -2.81 -7.28 -6.83
CA GLY A 155 -4.00 -7.77 -6.07
C GLY A 155 -5.36 -7.23 -6.60
N PHE A 156 -6.39 -8.07 -6.81
CA PHE A 156 -7.67 -7.67 -7.46
C PHE A 156 -9.00 -7.90 -6.70
N THR A 157 -9.16 -7.28 -5.52
CA THR A 157 -10.53 -7.08 -4.98
C THR A 157 -11.17 -5.79 -5.49
N ALA A 158 -10.36 -4.91 -6.07
CA ALA A 158 -10.79 -3.62 -6.60
C ALA A 158 -11.91 -3.75 -7.64
N SER A 159 -11.87 -4.72 -8.56
CA SER A 159 -12.95 -4.86 -9.56
C SER A 159 -14.31 -5.17 -8.95
N ASN A 160 -14.40 -6.09 -7.98
CA ASN A 160 -15.70 -6.35 -7.33
C ASN A 160 -16.19 -5.12 -6.54
N CYS A 161 -15.27 -4.32 -5.99
CA CYS A 161 -15.61 -3.05 -5.35
C CYS A 161 -16.06 -1.98 -6.36
N ILE A 162 -15.41 -1.90 -7.53
CA ILE A 162 -15.78 -0.98 -8.62
C ILE A 162 -17.13 -1.37 -9.21
N VAL A 163 -17.36 -2.65 -9.49
CA VAL A 163 -18.65 -3.18 -9.96
C VAL A 163 -19.75 -2.89 -8.95
N PHE A 164 -19.49 -3.05 -7.64
CA PHE A 164 -20.44 -2.59 -6.62
C PHE A 164 -20.78 -1.10 -6.77
N GLY A 165 -19.77 -0.24 -6.92
CA GLY A 165 -19.94 1.21 -7.08
C GLY A 165 -20.70 1.58 -8.35
N GLU A 166 -20.39 0.96 -9.49
CA GLU A 166 -21.05 1.21 -10.77
C GLU A 166 -22.52 0.80 -10.74
N TYR A 167 -22.82 -0.41 -10.26
CA TYR A 167 -24.20 -0.90 -10.15
C TYR A 167 -25.01 -0.14 -9.09
N LEU A 168 -24.36 0.35 -8.02
CA LEU A 168 -25.02 1.19 -7.01
C LEU A 168 -25.34 2.59 -7.55
N LEU A 169 -24.44 3.24 -8.29
CA LEU A 169 -24.73 4.53 -8.92
C LEU A 169 -25.76 4.39 -10.04
N PHE A 170 -25.68 3.32 -10.83
CA PHE A 170 -26.69 3.00 -11.83
C PHE A 170 -28.07 2.82 -11.17
N ALA A 171 -28.15 2.14 -10.03
CA ALA A 171 -29.40 1.99 -9.27
C ALA A 171 -29.98 3.33 -8.78
N LEU A 172 -29.11 4.31 -8.51
CA LEU A 172 -29.47 5.66 -8.11
C LEU A 172 -29.75 6.59 -9.31
N ALA A 173 -29.92 6.03 -10.51
CA ALA A 173 -30.13 6.74 -11.77
C ALA A 173 -29.02 7.75 -12.11
N LYS A 174 -27.78 7.46 -11.70
CA LYS A 174 -26.59 8.25 -12.03
C LYS A 174 -25.71 7.48 -13.00
N ALA A 175 -25.29 8.14 -14.09
CA ALA A 175 -24.39 7.54 -15.07
C ALA A 175 -23.00 7.30 -14.43
N PRO A 176 -22.54 6.04 -14.28
CA PRO A 176 -21.26 5.77 -13.60
C PRO A 176 -20.06 6.41 -14.32
N ALA A 177 -20.12 6.48 -15.65
CA ALA A 177 -19.09 7.10 -16.50
C ALA A 177 -18.91 8.60 -16.23
N GLU A 178 -19.96 9.31 -15.79
CA GLU A 178 -19.92 10.74 -15.45
C GLU A 178 -19.44 10.99 -14.02
N HIS A 179 -19.39 9.94 -13.19
CA HIS A 179 -19.05 10.02 -11.76
C HIS A 179 -17.95 9.02 -11.32
N PRO A 180 -16.80 8.96 -12.01
CA PRO A 180 -15.75 7.97 -11.73
C PRO A 180 -15.18 8.08 -10.30
N VAL A 181 -15.18 9.28 -9.71
CA VAL A 181 -14.77 9.49 -8.32
C VAL A 181 -15.76 8.87 -7.33
N GLN A 182 -17.07 9.00 -7.57
CA GLN A 182 -18.09 8.44 -6.69
C GLN A 182 -18.06 6.90 -6.72
N VAL A 183 -17.85 6.30 -7.90
CA VAL A 183 -17.65 4.84 -8.04
C VAL A 183 -16.48 4.38 -7.17
N ARG A 184 -15.33 5.08 -7.24
CA ARG A 184 -14.13 4.75 -6.46
C ARG A 184 -14.34 4.93 -4.96
N LEU A 185 -15.08 5.95 -4.53
CA LEU A 185 -15.40 6.18 -3.11
C LEU A 185 -16.31 5.09 -2.55
N LEU A 186 -17.34 4.68 -3.30
CA LEU A 186 -18.22 3.58 -2.91
C LEU A 186 -17.46 2.25 -2.84
N ALA A 187 -16.54 2.02 -3.78
CA ALA A 187 -15.65 0.86 -3.80
C ALA A 187 -14.75 0.81 -2.54
N LEU A 188 -14.13 1.93 -2.17
CA LEU A 188 -13.31 2.06 -0.96
C LEU A 188 -14.14 1.87 0.31
N GLY A 189 -15.29 2.52 0.41
CA GLY A 189 -16.19 2.41 1.57
C GLY A 189 -16.67 0.97 1.81
N LEU A 190 -17.02 0.25 0.75
CA LEU A 190 -17.38 -1.17 0.83
C LEU A 190 -16.23 -2.00 1.41
N MET A 191 -15.02 -1.83 0.87
CA MET A 191 -13.84 -2.57 1.30
C MET A 191 -13.51 -2.30 2.78
N THR A 192 -13.52 -1.04 3.19
CA THR A 192 -13.25 -0.63 4.58
C THR A 192 -14.29 -1.21 5.53
N GLY A 193 -15.59 -1.10 5.21
CA GLY A 193 -16.66 -1.62 6.05
C GLY A 193 -16.57 -3.14 6.27
N ILE A 194 -16.27 -3.88 5.21
CA ILE A 194 -16.08 -5.34 5.26
C ILE A 194 -14.84 -5.71 6.09
N THR A 195 -13.75 -4.96 5.93
CA THR A 195 -12.51 -5.16 6.70
C THR A 195 -12.75 -4.93 8.19
N VAL A 196 -13.43 -3.84 8.56
CA VAL A 196 -13.80 -3.53 9.95
C VAL A 196 -14.73 -4.61 10.51
N LEU A 197 -15.72 -5.08 9.75
CA LEU A 197 -16.63 -6.13 10.18
C LEU A 197 -15.89 -7.42 10.55
N HIS A 198 -15.00 -7.89 9.68
CA HIS A 198 -14.19 -9.08 9.95
C HIS A 198 -13.18 -8.87 11.08
N ALA A 199 -12.56 -7.68 11.17
CA ALA A 199 -11.62 -7.34 12.24
C ALA A 199 -12.29 -7.27 13.63
N CYS A 200 -13.52 -6.75 13.72
CA CYS A 200 -14.26 -6.63 14.98
C CYS A 200 -15.00 -7.92 15.37
N SER A 201 -15.56 -8.66 14.40
CA SER A 201 -16.29 -9.90 14.66
C SER A 201 -16.28 -10.85 13.46
N MET A 202 -15.29 -11.75 13.46
CA MET A 202 -15.19 -12.84 12.47
C MET A 202 -16.45 -13.71 12.41
N ARG A 203 -17.08 -14.01 13.56
CA ARG A 203 -18.30 -14.84 13.61
C ARG A 203 -19.47 -14.18 12.88
N THR A 204 -19.67 -12.88 13.09
CA THR A 204 -20.70 -12.11 12.38
C THR A 204 -20.39 -12.06 10.89
N GLY A 205 -19.12 -11.86 10.52
CA GLY A 205 -18.65 -11.92 9.13
C GLY A 205 -18.98 -13.25 8.44
N VAL A 206 -18.77 -14.38 9.12
CA VAL A 206 -19.12 -15.72 8.58
C VAL A 206 -20.62 -15.90 8.39
N VAL A 207 -21.45 -15.40 9.31
CA VAL A 207 -22.91 -15.49 9.16
C VAL A 207 -23.37 -14.66 7.96
N VAL A 208 -22.91 -13.42 7.87
CA VAL A 208 -23.27 -12.50 6.78
C VAL A 208 -22.84 -13.04 5.42
N GLN A 209 -21.60 -13.54 5.28
CA GLN A 209 -21.14 -14.10 4.00
C GLN A 209 -21.94 -15.34 3.58
N ASN A 210 -22.36 -16.17 4.56
CA ASN A 210 -23.15 -17.36 4.26
C ASN A 210 -24.53 -16.99 3.75
N MET A 211 -25.18 -15.99 4.37
CA MET A 211 -26.47 -15.48 3.89
C MET A 211 -26.35 -14.88 2.50
N LEU A 212 -25.34 -14.03 2.26
CA LEU A 212 -25.09 -13.44 0.94
C LEU A 212 -24.79 -14.50 -0.12
N GLY A 213 -24.09 -15.57 0.22
CA GLY A 213 -23.83 -16.70 -0.68
C GLY A 213 -25.10 -17.35 -1.22
N TRP A 214 -26.09 -17.58 -0.36
CA TRP A 214 -27.39 -18.13 -0.77
C TRP A 214 -28.21 -17.14 -1.62
N VAL A 215 -28.17 -15.84 -1.27
CA VAL A 215 -28.83 -14.79 -2.05
C VAL A 215 -28.30 -14.76 -3.48
N LYS A 216 -26.99 -14.92 -3.69
CA LYS A 216 -26.37 -14.95 -5.02
C LYS A 216 -26.84 -16.12 -5.88
N ILE A 217 -26.87 -17.32 -5.30
CA ILE A 217 -27.37 -18.52 -6.00
C ILE A 217 -28.83 -18.31 -6.38
N GLY A 218 -29.64 -17.81 -5.43
CA GLY A 218 -31.03 -17.46 -5.67
C GLY A 218 -31.21 -16.43 -6.79
N LEU A 219 -30.34 -15.41 -6.86
CA LEU A 219 -30.38 -14.38 -7.90
C LEU A 219 -30.16 -14.97 -9.30
N VAL A 220 -29.14 -15.82 -9.49
CA VAL A 220 -28.86 -16.40 -10.82
C VAL A 220 -29.98 -17.35 -11.26
N ILE A 221 -30.52 -18.14 -10.32
CA ILE A 221 -31.68 -19.00 -10.57
C ILE A 221 -32.90 -18.14 -10.95
N PHE A 222 -33.17 -17.08 -10.19
CA PHE A 222 -34.28 -16.17 -10.43
C PHE A 222 -34.18 -15.53 -11.83
N MET A 223 -33.00 -15.03 -12.21
CA MET A 223 -32.75 -14.48 -13.55
C MET A 223 -33.05 -15.50 -14.66
N THR A 224 -32.56 -16.73 -14.49
CA THR A 224 -32.78 -17.82 -15.45
C THR A 224 -34.28 -18.14 -15.60
N VAL A 225 -34.99 -18.27 -14.48
CA VAL A 225 -36.44 -18.55 -14.48
C VAL A 225 -37.22 -17.41 -15.11
N CYS A 226 -36.85 -16.15 -14.83
CA CYS A 226 -37.49 -14.98 -15.41
C CYS A 226 -37.30 -14.90 -16.93
N ALA A 227 -36.11 -15.23 -17.45
CA ALA A 227 -35.90 -15.34 -18.89
C ALA A 227 -36.82 -16.40 -19.51
N GLY A 228 -36.91 -17.58 -18.90
CA GLY A 228 -37.83 -18.64 -19.35
C GLY A 228 -39.28 -18.19 -19.34
N ALA A 229 -39.72 -17.48 -18.30
CA ALA A 229 -41.07 -16.93 -18.21
C ALA A 229 -41.33 -15.85 -19.26
N VAL A 230 -40.38 -14.96 -19.53
CA VAL A 230 -40.49 -13.94 -20.59
C VAL A 230 -40.62 -14.59 -21.96
N VAL A 231 -39.81 -15.62 -22.26
CA VAL A 231 -39.90 -16.37 -23.51
C VAL A 231 -41.27 -17.04 -23.64
N ILE A 232 -41.79 -17.68 -22.58
CA ILE A 232 -43.09 -18.36 -22.60
C ILE A 232 -44.25 -17.36 -22.74
N THR A 233 -44.22 -16.24 -22.01
CA THR A 233 -45.32 -15.25 -21.98
C THR A 233 -45.36 -14.34 -23.21
N ARG A 234 -44.23 -14.17 -23.92
CA ARG A 234 -44.12 -13.31 -25.11
C ARG A 234 -43.96 -14.07 -26.42
N TYR A 235 -44.08 -15.40 -26.41
CA TYR A 235 -44.18 -16.23 -27.62
C TYR A 235 -45.63 -16.23 -28.12
N THR A 236 -46.01 -15.22 -28.91
CA THR A 236 -47.23 -15.26 -29.72
C THR A 236 -46.87 -15.79 -31.12
N PRO A 237 -47.40 -16.96 -31.53
CA PRO A 237 -47.28 -17.39 -32.91
C PRO A 237 -48.17 -16.51 -33.78
N SER A 238 -47.54 -15.75 -34.68
CA SER A 238 -48.11 -15.17 -35.92
C SER A 238 -49.38 -14.32 -35.84
N GLU A 239 -49.26 -13.01 -36.16
CA GLU A 239 -50.20 -12.23 -37.00
C GLU A 239 -49.54 -10.91 -37.46
N PRO A 240 -49.97 -10.28 -38.57
CA PRO A 240 -49.18 -9.28 -39.30
C PRO A 240 -49.20 -7.89 -38.65
N ALA A 241 -48.06 -7.22 -38.79
CA ALA A 241 -47.71 -5.94 -38.19
C ALA A 241 -48.81 -4.84 -38.26
N SER A 242 -49.19 -4.33 -37.09
CA SER A 242 -49.68 -2.96 -36.94
C SER A 242 -48.89 -2.22 -35.86
N ALA A 243 -48.37 -1.07 -36.25
CA ALA A 243 -47.45 -0.21 -35.54
C ALA A 243 -47.86 0.11 -34.09
N SER A 244 -47.26 -0.55 -33.11
CA SER A 244 -47.12 -0.03 -31.76
C SER A 244 -45.90 -0.62 -31.05
N ARG A 245 -44.73 0.04 -31.16
CA ARG A 245 -43.56 -0.07 -30.27
C ARG A 245 -43.32 -1.47 -29.63
N GLU A 246 -43.35 -2.52 -30.45
CA GLU A 246 -43.14 -3.89 -30.00
C GLU A 246 -41.64 -4.18 -29.93
N LEU A 247 -41.17 -4.46 -28.71
CA LEU A 247 -39.84 -4.98 -28.44
C LEU A 247 -39.73 -6.39 -29.05
N HIS A 248 -39.18 -6.51 -30.25
CA HIS A 248 -38.94 -7.80 -30.91
C HIS A 248 -38.14 -8.73 -29.98
N VAL A 249 -38.75 -9.83 -29.54
CA VAL A 249 -38.00 -10.95 -28.95
C VAL A 249 -37.17 -11.55 -30.07
N HIS A 250 -35.86 -11.33 -30.05
CA HIS A 250 -34.97 -11.95 -31.03
C HIS A 250 -35.02 -13.46 -30.84
N SER A 251 -35.46 -14.15 -31.89
CA SER A 251 -35.52 -15.61 -31.88
C SER A 251 -34.11 -16.15 -31.73
N PHE A 252 -33.85 -16.89 -30.65
CA PHE A 252 -32.65 -17.71 -30.53
C PHE A 252 -32.47 -18.51 -31.83
N PRO A 253 -31.26 -18.63 -32.40
CA PRO A 253 -31.08 -19.23 -33.72
C PRO A 253 -31.73 -20.62 -33.78
N SER A 254 -32.73 -20.78 -34.66
CA SER A 254 -33.50 -22.02 -34.81
C SER A 254 -32.75 -23.08 -35.62
N THR A 255 -31.65 -22.69 -36.26
CA THR A 255 -30.79 -23.57 -37.06
C THR A 255 -29.41 -23.71 -36.45
N TRP A 256 -28.82 -24.89 -36.60
CA TRP A 256 -27.46 -25.16 -36.15
C TRP A 256 -26.45 -24.14 -36.69
N ASN A 257 -26.55 -23.77 -37.98
CA ASN A 257 -25.64 -22.82 -38.62
C ASN A 257 -25.77 -21.40 -38.05
N GLY A 258 -26.97 -20.97 -37.67
CA GLY A 258 -27.18 -19.64 -37.06
C GLY A 258 -26.51 -19.47 -35.70
N LEU A 259 -26.24 -20.55 -34.96
CA LEU A 259 -25.47 -20.48 -33.71
C LEU A 259 -24.01 -20.09 -33.94
N TRP A 260 -23.46 -20.42 -35.12
CA TRP A 260 -22.06 -20.21 -35.48
C TRP A 260 -21.86 -19.03 -36.44
N GLU A 261 -22.92 -18.28 -36.73
CA GLU A 261 -22.86 -17.14 -37.62
C GLU A 261 -22.00 -16.03 -37.01
N GLY A 262 -21.03 -15.53 -37.80
CA GLY A 262 -20.06 -14.53 -37.36
C GLY A 262 -19.01 -15.05 -36.36
N SER A 263 -18.83 -16.37 -36.23
CA SER A 263 -17.79 -16.93 -35.34
C SER A 263 -16.38 -16.51 -35.76
N VAL A 264 -15.63 -15.98 -34.80
CA VAL A 264 -14.21 -15.65 -34.96
C VAL A 264 -13.35 -16.76 -34.35
N TRP A 265 -12.88 -17.68 -35.18
CA TRP A 265 -12.07 -18.84 -34.77
C TRP A 265 -10.57 -18.54 -34.59
N ASN A 266 -10.21 -17.27 -34.48
CA ASN A 266 -8.82 -16.89 -34.30
C ASN A 266 -8.30 -17.32 -32.91
N TRP A 267 -7.15 -17.99 -32.88
CA TRP A 267 -6.59 -18.52 -31.64
C TRP A 267 -6.28 -17.46 -30.58
N GLY A 268 -5.76 -16.29 -30.98
CA GLY A 268 -5.49 -15.19 -30.05
C GLY A 268 -6.78 -14.62 -29.44
N VAL A 269 -7.83 -14.49 -30.26
CA VAL A 269 -9.17 -14.05 -29.83
C VAL A 269 -9.82 -15.08 -28.89
N ILE A 270 -9.75 -16.38 -29.23
CA ILE A 270 -10.23 -17.46 -28.38
C ILE A 270 -9.48 -17.51 -27.05
N SER A 271 -8.14 -17.37 -27.10
CA SER A 271 -7.30 -17.35 -25.90
C SER A 271 -7.68 -16.20 -24.96
N THR A 272 -7.80 -14.98 -25.48
CA THR A 272 -8.21 -13.80 -24.68
C THR A 272 -9.65 -13.93 -24.15
N ALA A 273 -10.56 -14.56 -24.89
CA ALA A 273 -11.90 -14.88 -24.41
C ALA A 273 -11.89 -15.96 -23.30
N LEU A 274 -11.04 -16.99 -23.42
CA LEU A 274 -10.87 -18.00 -22.37
C LEU A 274 -10.32 -17.41 -21.08
N PHE A 275 -9.45 -16.39 -21.12
CA PHE A 275 -9.03 -15.69 -19.89
C PHE A 275 -10.20 -15.01 -19.17
N LYS A 276 -11.16 -14.44 -19.91
CA LYS A 276 -12.39 -13.86 -19.32
C LYS A 276 -13.29 -14.95 -18.71
N VAL A 277 -13.34 -16.12 -19.33
CA VAL A 277 -14.04 -17.30 -18.77
C VAL A 277 -13.33 -17.77 -17.50
N PHE A 278 -12.00 -17.91 -17.49
CA PHE A 278 -11.22 -18.30 -16.31
C PHE A 278 -11.40 -17.33 -15.16
N TYR A 279 -11.42 -16.02 -15.44
CA TYR A 279 -11.75 -15.01 -14.44
C TYR A 279 -13.10 -15.28 -13.77
N SER A 280 -14.10 -15.73 -14.53
CA SER A 280 -15.43 -16.02 -13.99
C SER A 280 -15.51 -17.32 -13.18
N TYR A 281 -14.62 -18.29 -13.43
CA TYR A 281 -14.50 -19.53 -12.66
C TYR A 281 -13.45 -19.47 -11.53
N ALA A 282 -12.78 -18.33 -11.35
CA ALA A 282 -11.69 -18.20 -10.40
C ALA A 282 -12.14 -18.38 -8.94
N GLY A 283 -11.29 -19.01 -8.13
CA GLY A 283 -11.50 -19.17 -6.69
C GLY A 283 -12.11 -20.51 -6.24
N LEU A 284 -12.11 -21.53 -7.10
CA LEU A 284 -12.52 -22.89 -6.72
C LEU A 284 -11.67 -23.49 -5.59
N GLN A 285 -10.40 -23.10 -5.53
CA GLN A 285 -9.41 -23.50 -4.54
C GLN A 285 -9.48 -22.68 -3.24
N ASN A 286 -10.43 -21.77 -3.07
CA ASN A 286 -10.41 -20.78 -1.99
C ASN A 286 -10.44 -21.41 -0.58
N VAL A 287 -11.12 -22.55 -0.43
CA VAL A 287 -11.16 -23.30 0.85
C VAL A 287 -9.78 -23.83 1.25
N ASN A 288 -8.88 -24.05 0.29
CA ASN A 288 -7.51 -24.52 0.54
C ASN A 288 -6.67 -23.51 1.34
N ASN A 289 -7.08 -22.24 1.38
CA ASN A 289 -6.42 -21.20 2.14
C ASN A 289 -6.74 -21.26 3.65
N VAL A 290 -7.87 -21.86 4.03
CA VAL A 290 -8.41 -21.87 5.40
C VAL A 290 -8.62 -23.28 5.96
N LEU A 291 -7.88 -24.28 5.46
CA LEU A 291 -8.09 -25.69 5.83
C LEU A 291 -7.92 -25.98 7.32
N ASN A 292 -7.16 -25.17 8.07
CA ASN A 292 -7.05 -25.32 9.53
C ASN A 292 -8.39 -25.11 10.25
N GLU A 293 -9.28 -24.29 9.68
CA GLU A 293 -10.60 -23.99 10.24
C GLU A 293 -11.70 -24.95 9.77
N VAL A 294 -11.41 -25.80 8.77
CA VAL A 294 -12.37 -26.73 8.19
C VAL A 294 -12.51 -27.99 9.05
N ARG A 295 -13.75 -28.37 9.35
CA ARG A 295 -14.11 -29.63 9.99
C ARG A 295 -13.93 -30.77 8.99
N ASP A 296 -13.16 -31.79 9.39
CA ASP A 296 -12.80 -32.93 8.53
C ASP A 296 -12.35 -32.49 7.12
N PRO A 297 -11.20 -31.81 7.02
CA PRO A 297 -10.80 -31.08 5.81
C PRO A 297 -10.71 -31.99 4.58
N VAL A 298 -10.29 -33.25 4.73
CA VAL A 298 -10.16 -34.18 3.61
C VAL A 298 -11.53 -34.58 3.06
N ARG A 299 -12.46 -35.01 3.92
CA ARG A 299 -13.81 -35.41 3.46
C ARG A 299 -14.61 -34.22 2.95
N THR A 300 -14.50 -33.08 3.62
CA THR A 300 -15.16 -31.84 3.20
C THR A 300 -14.64 -31.37 1.85
N LEU A 301 -13.32 -31.36 1.64
CA LEU A 301 -12.73 -30.89 0.38
C LEU A 301 -13.05 -31.83 -0.81
N ARG A 302 -13.01 -33.16 -0.60
CA ARG A 302 -13.34 -34.16 -1.64
C ARG A 302 -14.78 -34.08 -2.16
N SER A 303 -15.70 -33.53 -1.38
CA SER A 303 -17.12 -33.44 -1.74
C SER A 303 -17.54 -32.02 -2.10
N ALA A 304 -17.25 -31.03 -1.26
CA ALA A 304 -17.75 -29.67 -1.44
C ALA A 304 -17.22 -29.00 -2.72
N ALA A 305 -15.94 -29.18 -3.06
CA ALA A 305 -15.35 -28.47 -4.20
C ALA A 305 -15.80 -29.00 -5.58
N PRO A 306 -15.83 -30.32 -5.83
CA PRO A 306 -16.44 -30.86 -7.05
C PRO A 306 -17.92 -30.50 -7.19
N THR A 307 -18.70 -30.59 -6.11
CA THR A 307 -20.13 -30.22 -6.13
C THR A 307 -20.32 -28.74 -6.50
N ALA A 308 -19.53 -27.84 -5.91
CA ALA A 308 -19.59 -26.42 -6.24
C ALA A 308 -19.31 -26.16 -7.73
N LEU A 309 -18.27 -26.79 -8.31
CA LEU A 309 -17.94 -26.61 -9.73
C LEU A 309 -19.07 -27.09 -10.66
N VAL A 310 -19.69 -28.23 -10.38
CA VAL A 310 -20.84 -28.72 -11.16
C VAL A 310 -22.00 -27.72 -11.10
N THR A 311 -22.34 -27.24 -9.90
CA THR A 311 -23.40 -26.23 -9.72
C THR A 311 -23.08 -24.95 -10.48
N ILE A 312 -21.85 -24.44 -10.41
CA ILE A 312 -21.43 -23.22 -11.12
C ILE A 312 -21.53 -23.41 -12.64
N CYS A 313 -21.05 -24.55 -13.16
CA CYS A 313 -21.12 -24.86 -14.58
C CYS A 313 -22.58 -24.79 -15.10
N LEU A 314 -23.51 -25.44 -14.40
CA LEU A 314 -24.92 -25.42 -14.76
C LEU A 314 -25.50 -24.00 -14.71
N LEU A 315 -25.27 -23.28 -13.61
CA LEU A 315 -25.80 -21.91 -13.45
C LEU A 315 -25.24 -20.94 -14.49
N TYR A 316 -23.95 -21.04 -14.83
CA TYR A 316 -23.30 -20.15 -15.80
C TYR A 316 -23.77 -20.42 -17.23
N LEU A 317 -24.00 -21.67 -17.60
CA LEU A 317 -24.58 -21.98 -18.92
C LEU A 317 -26.01 -21.45 -19.01
N LEU A 318 -26.82 -21.70 -17.98
CA LEU A 318 -28.21 -21.27 -17.93
C LEU A 318 -28.36 -19.74 -17.99
N ILE A 319 -27.53 -18.99 -17.26
CA ILE A 319 -27.62 -17.52 -17.28
C ILE A 319 -27.12 -16.92 -18.60
N ASN A 320 -26.10 -17.51 -19.24
CA ASN A 320 -25.66 -17.05 -20.56
C ASN A 320 -26.75 -17.28 -21.61
N VAL A 321 -27.41 -18.45 -21.58
CA VAL A 321 -28.58 -18.71 -22.43
C VAL A 321 -29.71 -17.70 -22.14
N ALA A 322 -29.97 -17.41 -20.86
CA ALA A 322 -30.96 -16.40 -20.47
C ALA A 322 -30.65 -15.01 -21.05
N TYR A 323 -29.39 -14.56 -21.05
CA TYR A 323 -29.00 -13.29 -21.69
C TYR A 323 -29.30 -13.28 -23.19
N PHE A 324 -28.92 -14.34 -23.91
CA PHE A 324 -29.15 -14.44 -25.36
C PHE A 324 -30.63 -14.57 -25.74
N LEU A 325 -31.49 -15.01 -24.83
CA LEU A 325 -32.93 -15.11 -25.06
C LEU A 325 -33.67 -13.76 -24.88
N VAL A 326 -33.12 -12.87 -24.06
CA VAL A 326 -33.82 -11.64 -23.64
C VAL A 326 -33.23 -10.38 -24.28
N ILE A 327 -31.92 -10.37 -24.57
CA ILE A 327 -31.21 -9.20 -25.08
C ILE A 327 -30.74 -9.46 -26.52
N PRO A 328 -30.95 -8.52 -27.47
CA PRO A 328 -30.37 -8.59 -28.81
C PRO A 328 -28.85 -8.77 -28.77
N LEU A 329 -28.31 -9.58 -29.68
CA LEU A 329 -26.89 -9.92 -29.70
C LEU A 329 -25.98 -8.70 -29.81
N ASP A 330 -26.34 -7.71 -30.63
CA ASP A 330 -25.53 -6.51 -30.86
C ASP A 330 -25.48 -5.61 -29.62
N GLU A 331 -26.58 -5.54 -28.86
CA GLU A 331 -26.60 -4.81 -27.60
C GLU A 331 -25.84 -5.53 -26.49
N ILE A 332 -25.88 -6.87 -26.44
CA ILE A 332 -25.00 -7.65 -25.53
C ILE A 332 -23.53 -7.38 -25.88
N LYS A 333 -23.22 -7.30 -27.18
CA LYS A 333 -21.88 -6.95 -27.63
C LYS A 333 -21.55 -5.55 -27.15
N GLU A 334 -22.42 -4.57 -27.18
CA GLU A 334 -22.13 -3.18 -26.79
C GLU A 334 -22.16 -2.92 -25.27
N SER A 335 -22.89 -3.72 -24.49
CA SER A 335 -23.16 -3.47 -23.06
C SER A 335 -21.94 -3.48 -22.14
N GLY A 336 -20.79 -3.98 -22.60
CA GLY A 336 -19.58 -4.10 -21.79
C GLY A 336 -19.84 -4.94 -20.53
N GLU A 337 -19.56 -4.39 -19.36
CA GLU A 337 -19.73 -5.05 -18.05
C GLU A 337 -21.17 -4.97 -17.48
N LEU A 338 -22.09 -4.32 -18.20
CA LEU A 338 -23.46 -4.04 -17.75
C LEU A 338 -24.54 -4.97 -18.35
N VAL A 339 -24.14 -6.14 -18.88
CA VAL A 339 -25.10 -7.09 -19.49
C VAL A 339 -26.19 -7.54 -18.50
N GLY A 340 -25.85 -7.68 -17.21
CA GLY A 340 -26.82 -8.00 -16.17
C GLY A 340 -27.85 -6.89 -15.92
N ALA A 341 -27.43 -5.62 -15.96
CA ALA A 341 -28.35 -4.48 -15.82
C ALA A 341 -29.30 -4.38 -17.02
N LEU A 342 -28.77 -4.55 -18.24
CA LEU A 342 -29.53 -4.53 -19.48
C LEU A 342 -30.58 -5.66 -19.53
N PHE A 343 -30.22 -6.85 -19.02
CA PHE A 343 -31.17 -7.95 -18.85
C PHE A 343 -32.38 -7.54 -18.01
N PHE A 344 -32.14 -6.91 -16.86
CA PHE A 344 -33.21 -6.56 -15.93
C PHE A 344 -34.09 -5.42 -16.42
N GLU A 345 -33.52 -4.43 -17.10
CA GLU A 345 -34.29 -3.38 -17.78
C GLU A 345 -35.28 -3.99 -18.79
N ARG A 346 -34.86 -5.04 -19.51
CA ARG A 346 -35.71 -5.71 -20.51
C ARG A 346 -36.81 -6.57 -19.92
N VAL A 347 -36.54 -7.26 -18.82
CA VAL A 347 -37.52 -8.16 -18.18
C VAL A 347 -38.55 -7.38 -17.36
N PHE A 348 -38.12 -6.38 -16.58
CA PHE A 348 -38.95 -5.75 -15.55
C PHE A 348 -39.30 -4.27 -15.82
N GLY A 349 -38.84 -3.72 -16.95
CA GLY A 349 -39.09 -2.33 -17.34
C GLY A 349 -38.27 -1.30 -16.53
N GLU A 350 -38.41 -0.03 -16.89
CA GLU A 350 -37.54 1.04 -16.36
C GLU A 350 -37.68 1.29 -14.86
N THR A 351 -38.85 1.05 -14.27
CA THR A 351 -39.11 1.40 -12.86
C THR A 351 -38.57 0.34 -11.89
N LEU A 352 -38.88 -0.93 -12.13
CA LEU A 352 -38.45 -2.03 -11.25
C LEU A 352 -37.05 -2.54 -11.64
N GLY A 353 -36.72 -2.51 -12.93
CA GLY A 353 -35.45 -2.97 -13.50
C GLY A 353 -34.26 -2.04 -13.26
N LYS A 354 -34.46 -0.72 -13.15
CA LYS A 354 -33.36 0.23 -12.86
C LYS A 354 -33.02 0.34 -11.38
N LEU A 355 -33.94 0.01 -10.45
CA LEU A 355 -33.72 0.24 -9.01
C LEU A 355 -33.35 -1.02 -8.21
N LEU A 356 -34.21 -2.05 -8.17
CA LEU A 356 -34.07 -3.16 -7.21
C LEU A 356 -33.03 -4.21 -7.62
N LEU A 357 -32.82 -4.39 -8.92
CA LEU A 357 -32.07 -5.54 -9.45
C LEU A 357 -30.58 -5.24 -9.72
N PRO A 358 -30.19 -4.01 -10.14
CA PRO A 358 -28.79 -3.57 -10.06
C PRO A 358 -28.28 -3.56 -8.61
N LEU A 359 -29.13 -3.26 -7.62
CA LEU A 359 -28.80 -3.42 -6.20
C LEU A 359 -28.53 -4.88 -5.82
N ALA A 360 -29.25 -5.85 -6.39
CA ALA A 360 -28.99 -7.27 -6.15
C ALA A 360 -27.62 -7.71 -6.71
N ILE A 361 -27.22 -7.18 -7.88
CA ILE A 361 -25.88 -7.39 -8.44
C ILE A 361 -24.82 -6.70 -7.58
N ALA A 362 -25.07 -5.48 -7.10
CA ALA A 362 -24.18 -4.80 -6.16
C ALA A 362 -24.00 -5.62 -4.87
N VAL A 363 -25.09 -6.12 -4.28
CA VAL A 363 -25.05 -7.01 -3.10
C VAL A 363 -24.30 -8.31 -3.40
N SER A 364 -24.42 -8.86 -4.61
CA SER A 364 -23.62 -10.01 -5.07
C SER A 364 -22.13 -9.68 -5.13
N ALA A 365 -21.76 -8.52 -5.68
CA ALA A 365 -20.38 -8.05 -5.69
C ALA A 365 -19.84 -7.84 -4.27
N ALA A 366 -20.61 -7.22 -3.38
CA ALA A 366 -20.29 -7.06 -1.96
C ALA A 366 -20.11 -8.39 -1.22
N GLY A 367 -21.01 -9.35 -1.46
CA GLY A 367 -20.88 -10.71 -0.93
C GLY A 367 -19.65 -11.45 -1.45
N ASN A 368 -19.17 -11.12 -2.65
CA ASN A 368 -17.90 -11.64 -3.14
C ASN A 368 -16.76 -11.04 -2.32
N VAL A 369 -16.71 -9.71 -2.18
CA VAL A 369 -15.71 -9.00 -1.35
C VAL A 369 -15.68 -9.55 0.07
N MET A 370 -16.82 -9.89 0.69
CA MET A 370 -16.89 -10.53 2.02
C MET A 370 -16.14 -11.86 2.08
N VAL A 371 -16.42 -12.77 1.14
CA VAL A 371 -15.83 -14.11 1.07
C VAL A 371 -14.35 -14.05 0.71
N VAL A 372 -14.01 -13.13 -0.19
CA VAL A 372 -12.64 -12.82 -0.59
C VAL A 372 -11.85 -12.34 0.60
N THR A 373 -12.32 -11.32 1.31
CA THR A 373 -11.63 -10.76 2.47
C THR A 373 -11.48 -11.81 3.58
N PHE A 374 -12.51 -12.63 3.81
CA PHE A 374 -12.48 -13.70 4.82
C PHE A 374 -11.48 -14.81 4.48
N ALA A 375 -11.63 -15.43 3.31
CA ALA A 375 -10.81 -16.58 2.91
C ALA A 375 -9.38 -16.17 2.54
N LEU A 376 -9.20 -14.92 2.15
CA LEU A 376 -7.90 -14.36 1.89
C LEU A 376 -7.25 -13.75 3.14
N ILE A 377 -7.79 -13.66 4.36
CA ILE A 377 -6.98 -13.12 5.50
C ILE A 377 -5.56 -13.77 5.64
N TYR A 378 -5.42 -15.02 5.17
CA TYR A 378 -4.14 -15.74 5.08
C TYR A 378 -3.45 -15.71 3.70
N SER A 379 -4.16 -15.32 2.64
CA SER A 379 -3.67 -15.26 1.25
C SER A 379 -3.90 -13.89 0.56
N PHE A 380 -4.38 -12.86 1.25
CA PHE A 380 -4.89 -11.55 0.78
C PHE A 380 -3.79 -10.53 0.62
N ILE A 381 -2.63 -10.89 1.13
CA ILE A 381 -1.41 -10.29 0.64
C ILE A 381 -1.29 -10.59 -0.89
N LEU A 382 -2.05 -11.53 -1.48
CA LEU A 382 -1.77 -12.20 -2.73
C LEU A 382 -2.91 -12.42 -3.79
N GLU A 383 -2.86 -11.77 -4.99
CA GLU A 383 -3.12 -12.33 -6.37
C GLU A 383 -3.94 -11.51 -7.43
N VAL A 384 -3.51 -11.59 -8.72
CA VAL A 384 -4.18 -11.31 -10.04
C VAL A 384 -3.68 -12.38 -11.02
N GLU A 385 -4.56 -13.32 -11.37
CA GLU A 385 -4.20 -14.71 -11.62
C GLU A 385 -4.09 -15.14 -13.11
N GLY A 386 -4.29 -14.26 -14.09
CA GLY A 386 -4.45 -14.68 -15.50
C GLY A 386 -3.22 -15.36 -16.14
N TYR A 387 -2.14 -14.59 -16.37
CA TYR A 387 -0.91 -15.07 -17.03
C TYR A 387 0.11 -15.69 -16.08
N PRO A 388 0.43 -15.06 -14.93
CA PRO A 388 1.30 -15.68 -13.94
C PRO A 388 0.70 -16.97 -13.36
N GLY A 389 -0.62 -17.06 -13.24
CA GLY A 389 -1.30 -18.30 -12.82
C GLY A 389 -0.98 -19.46 -13.75
N GLN A 390 -0.89 -19.25 -15.07
CA GLN A 390 -0.47 -20.29 -16.00
C GLN A 390 0.99 -20.70 -15.81
N PHE A 391 1.90 -19.77 -15.44
CA PHE A 391 3.26 -20.15 -15.04
C PHE A 391 3.26 -21.02 -13.78
N PHE A 392 2.48 -20.67 -12.76
CA PHE A 392 2.38 -21.48 -11.55
C PHE A 392 1.73 -22.84 -11.83
N SER A 393 0.62 -22.90 -12.57
CA SER A 393 -0.02 -24.15 -13.00
C SER A 393 0.95 -25.04 -13.79
N LEU A 394 1.78 -24.45 -14.67
CA LEU A 394 2.84 -25.15 -15.38
C LEU A 394 3.89 -25.73 -14.42
N PHE A 395 4.46 -24.92 -13.53
CA PHE A 395 5.48 -25.37 -12.58
C PHE A 395 4.93 -26.35 -11.55
N VAL A 396 3.68 -26.20 -11.09
CA VAL A 396 3.03 -27.17 -10.18
C VAL A 396 2.85 -28.51 -10.90
N SER A 397 2.38 -28.50 -12.15
CA SER A 397 2.15 -29.72 -12.93
C SER A 397 3.46 -30.44 -13.26
N LEU A 398 4.51 -29.71 -13.66
CA LEU A 398 5.86 -30.25 -13.86
C LEU A 398 6.47 -30.76 -12.55
N GLY A 399 6.22 -30.06 -11.44
CA GLY A 399 6.64 -30.45 -10.10
C GLY A 399 6.03 -31.77 -9.66
N LEU A 400 4.74 -31.99 -9.90
CA LEU A 400 4.04 -33.25 -9.60
C LEU A 400 4.62 -34.41 -10.42
N ILE A 401 4.90 -34.20 -11.71
CA ILE A 401 5.52 -35.22 -12.58
C ILE A 401 6.93 -35.55 -12.08
N ARG A 402 7.74 -34.53 -11.76
CA ARG A 402 9.08 -34.72 -11.18
C ARG A 402 9.01 -35.48 -9.87
N LEU A 403 8.09 -35.13 -8.96
CA LEU A 403 7.93 -35.77 -7.65
C LEU A 403 7.56 -37.25 -7.80
N ARG A 404 6.74 -37.61 -8.79
CA ARG A 404 6.42 -39.01 -9.12
C ARG A 404 7.64 -39.81 -9.55
N TRP A 405 8.59 -39.18 -10.23
CA TRP A 405 9.85 -39.80 -10.64
C TRP A 405 10.85 -39.88 -9.49
N THR A 406 11.03 -38.77 -8.75
CA THR A 406 12.09 -38.67 -7.74
C THR A 406 11.71 -39.31 -6.41
N ARG A 407 10.42 -39.43 -6.10
CA ARG A 407 9.88 -39.95 -4.83
C ARG A 407 8.61 -40.80 -5.05
N PRO A 408 8.74 -41.99 -5.67
CA PRO A 408 7.61 -42.89 -5.90
C PRO A 408 7.04 -43.50 -4.60
N ASP A 409 7.83 -43.46 -3.53
CA ASP A 409 7.56 -44.01 -2.19
C ASP A 409 6.49 -43.24 -1.38
N LEU A 410 6.15 -42.01 -1.78
CA LEU A 410 5.20 -41.18 -1.03
C LEU A 410 3.75 -41.68 -1.18
N LYS A 411 3.07 -41.94 -0.05
CA LYS A 411 1.65 -42.35 0.02
C LYS A 411 0.73 -41.20 -0.42
N ARG A 412 -0.16 -41.46 -1.40
CA ARG A 412 -1.07 -40.46 -2.00
C ARG A 412 -2.53 -40.88 -1.81
N PRO A 413 -3.27 -40.27 -0.87
CA PRO A 413 -4.69 -40.61 -0.61
C PRO A 413 -5.63 -40.36 -1.80
N TYR A 414 -5.27 -39.42 -2.67
CA TYR A 414 -5.87 -39.20 -3.98
C TYR A 414 -4.75 -39.01 -5.01
N ARG A 415 -4.87 -39.60 -6.19
CA ARG A 415 -3.82 -39.62 -7.21
C ARG A 415 -4.38 -39.12 -8.54
N ALA A 416 -3.98 -37.92 -8.98
CA ALA A 416 -4.37 -37.41 -10.29
C ALA A 416 -3.83 -38.31 -11.41
N PHE A 417 -4.62 -38.47 -12.46
CA PHE A 417 -4.21 -39.26 -13.62
C PHE A 417 -3.08 -38.55 -14.40
N LEU A 418 -2.07 -39.29 -14.85
CA LEU A 418 -0.83 -38.69 -15.39
C LEU A 418 -1.07 -37.86 -16.68
N PRO A 419 -1.93 -38.29 -17.62
CA PRO A 419 -2.39 -37.44 -18.73
C PRO A 419 -3.01 -36.11 -18.34
N ALA A 420 -3.68 -36.00 -17.19
CA ALA A 420 -4.23 -34.72 -16.73
C ALA A 420 -3.13 -33.72 -16.36
N ALA A 421 -2.03 -34.19 -15.76
CA ALA A 421 -0.87 -33.35 -15.48
C ALA A 421 -0.19 -32.87 -16.78
N TRP A 422 -0.03 -33.76 -17.77
CA TRP A 422 0.52 -33.40 -19.08
C TRP A 422 -0.38 -32.46 -19.88
N PHE A 423 -1.70 -32.65 -19.84
CA PHE A 423 -2.66 -31.74 -20.44
C PHE A 423 -2.52 -30.34 -19.84
N ASN A 424 -2.37 -30.23 -18.52
CA ASN A 424 -2.23 -28.96 -17.84
C ASN A 424 -0.90 -28.26 -18.20
N VAL A 425 0.19 -29.02 -18.36
CA VAL A 425 1.47 -28.52 -18.89
C VAL A 425 1.31 -27.97 -20.31
N LEU A 426 0.69 -28.73 -21.20
CA LEU A 426 0.47 -28.32 -22.60
C LEU A 426 -0.43 -27.10 -22.71
N LEU A 427 -1.54 -27.10 -21.98
CA LEU A 427 -2.50 -26.00 -21.94
C LEU A 427 -1.86 -24.72 -21.39
N SER A 428 -1.17 -24.82 -20.24
CA SER A 428 -0.49 -23.67 -19.64
C SER A 428 0.55 -23.09 -20.61
N THR A 429 1.31 -23.96 -21.30
CA THR A 429 2.30 -23.53 -22.31
C THR A 429 1.61 -22.85 -23.50
N ALA A 430 0.53 -23.43 -24.02
CA ALA A 430 -0.21 -22.86 -25.14
C ALA A 430 -0.83 -21.49 -24.79
N LEU A 431 -1.40 -21.35 -23.60
CA LEU A 431 -1.97 -20.08 -23.11
C LEU A 431 -0.91 -19.01 -22.89
N LEU A 432 0.31 -19.40 -22.48
CA LEU A 432 1.44 -18.46 -22.34
C LEU A 432 2.00 -17.98 -23.68
N CYS A 433 1.98 -18.83 -24.71
CA CYS A 433 2.50 -18.49 -26.03
C CYS A 433 1.47 -17.79 -26.95
N ALA A 434 0.17 -18.01 -26.73
CA ALA A 434 -0.90 -17.59 -27.65
C ALA A 434 -0.96 -16.09 -27.99
N PRO A 435 -0.73 -15.14 -27.07
CA PRO A 435 -0.78 -13.71 -27.39
C PRO A 435 0.27 -13.25 -28.39
N PHE A 436 1.40 -13.95 -28.45
CA PHE A 436 2.54 -13.56 -29.29
C PHE A 436 2.38 -13.99 -30.75
N ILE A 437 1.21 -14.51 -31.12
CA ILE A 437 0.88 -14.94 -32.46
C ILE A 437 -0.10 -13.90 -33.06
N PRO A 438 0.36 -13.03 -33.99
CA PRO A 438 -0.50 -12.08 -34.67
C PRO A 438 -1.50 -12.77 -35.59
N TYR A 439 -2.67 -12.15 -35.79
CA TYR A 439 -3.61 -12.60 -36.80
C TYR A 439 -3.38 -11.89 -38.14
N ASN A 440 -3.79 -12.54 -39.22
CA ASN A 440 -3.52 -12.08 -40.58
C ASN A 440 -4.11 -10.67 -40.81
N GLY A 441 -3.25 -9.72 -41.18
CA GLY A 441 -3.61 -8.33 -41.50
C GLY A 441 -3.34 -7.31 -40.38
N GLU A 442 -2.81 -7.73 -39.22
CA GLU A 442 -2.46 -6.82 -38.13
C GLU A 442 -1.00 -6.30 -38.23
N ASP A 443 -0.80 -5.00 -38.02
CA ASP A 443 0.54 -4.41 -37.95
C ASP A 443 1.24 -4.75 -36.62
N TRP A 444 2.54 -5.07 -36.70
CA TRP A 444 3.35 -5.53 -35.56
C TRP A 444 3.43 -4.51 -34.42
N SER A 445 3.39 -3.21 -34.73
CA SER A 445 3.41 -2.16 -33.69
C SER A 445 2.13 -2.17 -32.84
N SER A 446 0.98 -2.33 -33.51
CA SER A 446 -0.34 -2.42 -32.88
C SER A 446 -0.52 -3.74 -32.11
N HIS A 447 0.04 -4.82 -32.64
CA HIS A 447 0.04 -6.15 -32.02
C HIS A 447 0.86 -6.14 -30.72
N ILE A 448 2.10 -5.62 -30.75
CA ILE A 448 2.97 -5.52 -29.57
C ILE A 448 2.37 -4.59 -28.51
N SER A 449 1.78 -3.46 -28.91
CA SER A 449 1.09 -2.56 -27.98
C SER A 449 -0.07 -3.27 -27.26
N ARG A 450 -0.81 -4.13 -27.97
CA ARG A 450 -1.95 -4.88 -27.42
C ARG A 450 -1.54 -6.09 -26.59
N VAL A 451 -0.38 -6.69 -26.86
CA VAL A 451 0.16 -7.89 -26.17
C VAL A 451 1.16 -7.52 -25.06
N SER A 452 1.48 -6.23 -24.93
CA SER A 452 2.38 -5.67 -23.92
C SER A 452 2.04 -6.11 -22.48
N TYR A 453 0.75 -6.31 -22.17
CA TYR A 453 0.33 -6.84 -20.86
C TYR A 453 0.89 -8.25 -20.56
N ALA A 454 1.04 -9.11 -21.58
CA ALA A 454 1.62 -10.44 -21.43
C ALA A 454 3.15 -10.36 -21.24
N LEU A 455 3.84 -9.41 -21.91
CA LEU A 455 5.27 -9.14 -21.69
C LEU A 455 5.55 -8.66 -20.26
N VAL A 456 4.73 -7.75 -19.75
CA VAL A 456 4.81 -7.28 -18.36
C VAL A 456 4.57 -8.44 -17.37
N GLY A 457 3.59 -9.30 -17.64
CA GLY A 457 3.32 -10.51 -16.83
C GLY A 457 4.45 -11.55 -16.84
N MET A 458 5.21 -11.67 -17.94
CA MET A 458 6.38 -12.56 -18.06
C MET A 458 7.68 -11.97 -17.48
N SER A 459 7.72 -10.66 -17.23
CA SER A 459 8.93 -9.93 -16.82
C SER A 459 9.30 -10.09 -15.34
N VAL A 460 8.50 -10.83 -14.56
CA VAL A 460 8.80 -11.15 -13.16
C VAL A 460 9.94 -12.18 -13.10
N LYS A 461 11.18 -11.69 -13.20
CA LYS A 461 12.38 -12.52 -13.08
C LYS A 461 12.60 -12.95 -11.63
N PRO A 462 12.90 -14.23 -11.36
CA PRO A 462 13.45 -14.63 -10.07
C PRO A 462 14.87 -14.06 -9.97
N GLY A 463 15.03 -13.00 -9.17
CA GLY A 463 16.33 -12.39 -8.94
C GLY A 463 17.33 -13.39 -8.33
N LYS A 464 18.52 -13.49 -8.92
CA LYS A 464 19.66 -14.32 -8.48
C LYS A 464 20.44 -13.71 -7.31
N HIS A 465 19.86 -12.79 -6.55
CA HIS A 465 20.51 -12.24 -5.37
C HIS A 465 19.80 -12.72 -4.12
N LYS A 466 20.57 -12.91 -3.05
CA LYS A 466 20.12 -13.33 -1.73
C LYS A 466 19.15 -12.28 -1.19
N ALA A 467 17.93 -12.26 -1.70
CA ALA A 467 16.81 -11.55 -1.14
C ALA A 467 16.35 -12.37 0.05
N THR A 468 16.72 -11.91 1.24
CA THR A 468 16.18 -12.40 2.50
C THR A 468 14.69 -12.06 2.54
N ILE A 469 13.87 -12.81 3.29
CA ILE A 469 12.42 -12.55 3.47
C ILE A 469 12.10 -11.08 3.80
N ARG A 470 13.06 -10.39 4.43
CA ARG A 470 13.06 -8.96 4.72
C ARG A 470 12.96 -8.07 3.48
N ASP A 471 13.57 -8.45 2.36
CA ASP A 471 13.59 -7.66 1.11
C ASP A 471 12.26 -7.80 0.35
N GLY A 472 11.62 -8.97 0.45
CA GLY A 472 10.22 -9.17 0.06
C GLY A 472 9.30 -8.31 0.92
N LEU A 473 9.35 -8.42 2.25
CA LEU A 473 8.54 -7.59 3.16
C LEU A 473 8.75 -6.08 2.96
N THR A 474 9.93 -5.64 2.53
CA THR A 474 10.20 -4.23 2.27
C THR A 474 9.54 -3.76 0.98
N LEU A 475 9.55 -4.57 -0.09
CA LEU A 475 8.84 -4.27 -1.35
C LEU A 475 7.31 -4.25 -1.16
N ILE A 476 6.82 -5.03 -0.19
CA ILE A 476 5.41 -5.21 0.20
C ILE A 476 4.94 -4.09 1.09
N MET A 477 5.76 -3.73 2.07
CA MET A 477 5.52 -2.57 2.90
C MET A 477 5.62 -1.32 2.02
N LEU A 478 6.48 -1.27 0.99
CA LEU A 478 6.54 -0.19 -0.01
C LEU A 478 5.29 -0.15 -0.91
N PHE A 479 4.79 -1.28 -1.41
CA PHE A 479 3.56 -1.28 -2.22
C PHE A 479 2.31 -1.04 -1.37
N ALA A 480 2.23 -1.63 -0.18
CA ALA A 480 1.15 -1.42 0.79
C ALA A 480 1.20 -0.01 1.37
N SER A 481 2.36 0.63 1.54
CA SER A 481 2.50 2.05 1.92
C SER A 481 2.31 3.00 0.75
N VAL A 482 2.59 2.61 -0.49
CA VAL A 482 2.13 3.36 -1.68
C VAL A 482 0.60 3.31 -1.78
N VAL A 483 -0.03 2.15 -1.53
CA VAL A 483 -1.49 2.00 -1.51
C VAL A 483 -2.13 2.64 -0.26
N PHE A 484 -1.47 2.61 0.91
CA PHE A 484 -1.90 3.32 2.13
C PHE A 484 -1.68 4.83 2.01
N SER A 485 -0.67 5.30 1.28
CA SER A 485 -0.46 6.72 0.99
C SER A 485 -1.46 7.22 -0.05
N ILE A 486 -1.90 6.39 -0.99
CA ILE A 486 -2.98 6.74 -1.93
C ILE A 486 -4.37 6.67 -1.26
N ALA A 487 -4.62 5.72 -0.35
CA ALA A 487 -5.89 5.59 0.37
C ALA A 487 -6.01 6.52 1.61
N GLY A 488 -4.88 6.84 2.25
CA GLY A 488 -4.78 7.77 3.37
C GLY A 488 -4.80 9.24 2.94
N ALA A 489 -4.23 9.57 1.77
CA ALA A 489 -4.30 10.92 1.20
C ALA A 489 -5.69 11.31 0.66
N ALA A 490 -6.60 10.35 0.45
CA ALA A 490 -7.95 10.65 -0.04
C ALA A 490 -8.98 10.96 1.06
N VAL A 491 -8.71 10.62 2.33
CA VAL A 491 -9.60 10.98 3.46
C VAL A 491 -9.11 12.22 4.21
N VAL A 492 -7.85 12.63 4.03
CA VAL A 492 -7.38 13.96 4.44
C VAL A 492 -6.48 14.54 3.34
N THR A 493 -7.07 15.46 2.56
CA THR A 493 -6.45 16.41 1.62
C THR A 493 -5.96 15.92 0.24
N ALA A 494 -6.88 16.01 -0.74
CA ALA A 494 -6.60 16.65 -2.03
C ALA A 494 -7.88 17.32 -2.57
N LEU A 495 -8.38 18.31 -1.82
CA LEU A 495 -8.82 19.52 -2.50
C LEU A 495 -7.58 20.03 -3.26
N PRO A 496 -7.69 20.48 -4.52
CA PRO A 496 -6.60 21.29 -5.05
C PRO A 496 -6.45 22.44 -4.04
N ALA A 497 -5.25 22.62 -3.48
CA ALA A 497 -4.93 23.87 -2.83
C ALA A 497 -4.98 24.92 -3.95
N LYS A 498 -6.16 25.47 -4.21
CA LYS A 498 -6.24 26.88 -4.56
C LYS A 498 -5.44 27.57 -3.49
N HIS A 499 -4.41 28.35 -3.88
CA HIS A 499 -3.71 29.24 -2.95
C HIS A 499 -4.75 29.82 -2.00
N ALA A 500 -4.63 29.51 -0.71
CA ALA A 500 -5.47 30.17 0.26
C ALA A 500 -5.11 31.65 0.13
N GLU A 501 -6.04 32.48 -0.31
CA GLU A 501 -5.80 33.93 -0.34
C GLU A 501 -5.64 34.38 1.11
N HIS A 502 -4.39 34.44 1.57
CA HIS A 502 -4.08 34.95 2.88
C HIS A 502 -4.36 36.45 2.90
N PRO A 503 -5.01 36.96 3.96
CA PRO A 503 -5.25 38.39 4.09
C PRO A 503 -3.90 39.13 4.02
N LYS A 504 -3.89 40.27 3.34
CA LYS A 504 -2.68 41.08 3.19
C LYS A 504 -2.11 41.44 4.56
N CYS A 505 -0.80 41.27 4.72
CA CYS A 505 -0.09 41.71 5.92
C CYS A 505 -0.21 43.24 6.07
N THR A 506 -0.87 43.70 7.13
CA THR A 506 -1.13 45.12 7.40
C THR A 506 -0.28 45.68 8.53
N ALA A 507 0.14 44.83 9.48
CA ALA A 507 0.96 45.21 10.63
C ALA A 507 2.02 44.12 10.88
N PRO A 508 3.18 44.17 10.21
CA PRO A 508 4.22 43.17 10.37
C PRO A 508 4.83 43.22 11.77
N GLN A 509 5.03 42.06 12.39
CA GLN A 509 5.82 41.95 13.61
C GLN A 509 7.30 42.28 13.34
N GLN A 510 7.94 42.98 14.25
CA GLN A 510 9.34 43.39 14.10
C GLN A 510 10.29 42.40 14.77
N ARG A 511 10.97 41.57 13.96
CA ARG A 511 12.06 40.70 14.41
C ARG A 511 13.33 41.53 14.56
N ARG A 512 13.81 41.64 15.79
CA ARG A 512 14.97 42.46 16.19
C ARG A 512 16.17 41.60 16.53
N SER A 513 17.36 42.16 16.34
CA SER A 513 18.60 41.55 16.81
C SER A 513 18.58 41.37 18.33
N TRP A 514 19.11 40.26 18.83
CA TRP A 514 19.26 40.00 20.27
C TRP A 514 20.01 41.12 21.01
N HIS A 515 20.93 41.77 20.30
CA HIS A 515 21.69 42.92 20.78
C HIS A 515 20.83 44.14 21.09
N ASP A 516 19.71 44.28 20.38
CA ASP A 516 18.93 45.52 20.31
C ASP A 516 17.58 45.40 21.04
N ILE A 517 17.25 44.23 21.60
CA ILE A 517 16.03 44.01 22.39
C ILE A 517 16.26 44.22 23.90
N SER A 518 15.19 44.57 24.61
CA SER A 518 15.25 44.83 26.05
C SER A 518 15.49 43.54 26.84
N ASP A 519 16.09 43.65 28.03
CA ASP A 519 16.30 42.48 28.91
C ASP A 519 14.99 41.85 29.37
N ALA A 520 13.89 42.62 29.42
CA ALA A 520 12.55 42.09 29.70
C ALA A 520 12.08 41.17 28.57
N ASP A 521 12.25 41.59 27.32
CA ASP A 521 11.87 40.79 26.14
C ASP A 521 12.76 39.55 26.00
N LYS A 522 14.07 39.68 26.27
CA LYS A 522 15.00 38.52 26.34
C LYS A 522 14.50 37.49 27.34
N LYS A 523 14.19 37.92 28.57
CA LYS A 523 13.68 37.03 29.62
C LYS A 523 12.34 36.39 29.25
N ALA A 524 11.42 37.14 28.63
CA ALA A 524 10.15 36.59 28.16
C ALA A 524 10.34 35.50 27.11
N TYR A 525 11.24 35.72 26.14
CA TYR A 525 11.57 34.74 25.12
C TYR A 525 12.22 33.48 25.70
N LEU A 526 13.20 33.65 26.60
CA LEU A 526 13.88 32.53 27.28
C LEU A 526 12.91 31.72 28.16
N ALA A 527 12.00 32.39 28.86
CA ALA A 527 10.98 31.75 29.68
C ALA A 527 10.00 30.91 28.83
N ALA A 528 9.56 31.43 27.68
CA ALA A 528 8.69 30.71 26.76
C ALA A 528 9.38 29.46 26.17
N ASN A 529 10.66 29.57 25.78
CA ASN A 529 11.46 28.41 25.35
C ASN A 529 11.56 27.37 26.46
N ARG A 530 11.88 27.77 27.69
CA ARG A 530 11.94 26.87 28.85
C ARG A 530 10.59 26.20 29.13
N CYS A 531 9.48 26.92 28.93
CA CYS A 531 8.13 26.37 29.07
C CYS A 531 7.88 25.24 28.06
N ILE A 532 8.17 25.40 26.77
CA ILE A 532 7.98 24.31 25.79
C ILE A 532 8.99 23.16 25.96
N LEU A 533 10.20 23.44 26.48
CA LEU A 533 11.18 22.41 26.89
C LEU A 533 10.71 21.53 28.04
N THR A 534 9.76 21.99 28.84
CA THR A 534 9.28 21.26 30.04
C THR A 534 7.82 20.82 29.93
N SER A 535 7.07 21.41 29.00
CA SER A 535 5.68 21.06 28.73
C SER A 535 5.59 19.68 28.06
N PRO A 536 4.62 18.83 28.45
CA PRO A 536 4.44 17.51 27.86
C PRO A 536 4.07 17.63 26.37
N GLN A 537 4.48 16.63 25.58
CA GLN A 537 4.08 16.49 24.18
C GLN A 537 2.55 16.46 24.01
N LYS A 538 2.06 16.90 22.85
CA LYS A 538 0.64 16.77 22.45
C LYS A 538 0.43 15.75 21.33
N LEU A 539 1.46 15.45 20.55
CA LEU A 539 1.46 14.57 19.39
C LEU A 539 2.08 13.21 19.77
N ASN A 540 1.23 12.22 20.05
CA ASN A 540 1.67 10.87 20.42
C ASN A 540 2.32 10.04 19.29
N ARG A 541 2.50 10.64 18.10
CA ARG A 541 2.96 9.95 16.88
C ARG A 541 4.44 10.18 16.56
N LEU A 542 5.11 11.09 17.26
CA LEU A 542 6.52 11.42 17.00
C LEU A 542 7.43 10.50 17.84
N PRO A 543 8.27 9.65 17.20
CA PRO A 543 9.09 8.68 17.92
C PRO A 543 10.06 9.36 18.90
N GLY A 544 10.04 8.92 20.17
CA GLY A 544 10.97 9.39 21.20
C GLY A 544 10.62 10.74 21.84
N ALA A 545 9.64 11.47 21.30
CA ALA A 545 9.23 12.75 21.87
C ALA A 545 8.58 12.56 23.25
N LYS A 546 8.83 13.51 24.15
CA LYS A 546 8.20 13.57 25.48
C LYS A 546 7.72 14.97 25.84
N THR A 547 8.38 16.00 25.31
CA THR A 547 8.07 17.40 25.53
C THR A 547 7.64 18.10 24.24
N ARG A 548 7.04 19.30 24.33
CA ARG A 548 6.74 20.13 23.14
C ARG A 548 8.01 20.49 22.37
N TRP A 549 9.13 20.70 23.07
CA TRP A 549 10.42 20.89 22.43
C TRP A 549 10.92 19.64 21.72
N ASP A 550 10.75 18.45 22.30
CA ASP A 550 11.13 17.22 21.61
C ASP A 550 10.36 17.05 20.31
N GLU A 551 9.08 17.43 20.24
CA GLU A 551 8.32 17.40 18.98
C GLU A 551 8.94 18.33 17.94
N LEU A 552 9.37 19.53 18.34
CA LEU A 552 10.07 20.48 17.47
C LEU A 552 11.40 19.91 16.97
N VAL A 553 12.19 19.27 17.83
CA VAL A 553 13.47 18.63 17.45
C VAL A 553 13.22 17.40 16.56
N SER A 554 12.17 16.62 16.84
CA SER A 554 11.74 15.50 16.00
C SER A 554 11.41 15.94 14.57
N LEU A 555 10.79 17.11 14.36
CA LEU A 555 10.53 17.60 13.00
C LEU A 555 11.82 17.71 12.19
N HIS A 556 12.84 18.34 12.78
CA HIS A 556 14.14 18.50 12.14
C HIS A 556 14.83 17.15 11.91
N GLN A 557 14.77 16.24 12.89
CA GLN A 557 15.33 14.88 12.76
C GLN A 557 14.65 14.09 11.64
N ILE A 558 13.32 14.09 11.59
CA ILE A 558 12.54 13.33 10.61
C ILE A 558 12.78 13.86 9.20
N HIS A 559 12.86 15.18 9.04
CA HIS A 559 13.01 15.83 7.74
C HIS A 559 14.47 16.00 7.31
N ALA A 560 15.45 15.60 8.12
CA ALA A 560 16.85 15.99 7.94
C ALA A 560 17.43 15.71 6.53
N LEU A 561 17.08 14.57 5.92
CA LEU A 561 17.54 14.18 4.58
C LEU A 561 16.81 14.91 3.43
N GLN A 562 15.78 15.70 3.76
CA GLN A 562 14.96 16.45 2.81
C GLN A 562 15.20 17.96 2.91
N ILE A 563 15.73 18.43 4.04
CA ILE A 563 15.83 19.86 4.34
C ILE A 563 17.26 20.39 4.33
N HIS A 564 18.28 19.54 4.17
CA HIS A 564 19.68 19.94 4.06
C HIS A 564 20.24 19.55 2.71
N THR A 565 21.09 20.40 2.12
CA THR A 565 21.60 20.21 0.74
C THR A 565 20.50 20.07 -0.33
N THR A 566 19.33 20.63 -0.06
CA THR A 566 18.14 20.54 -0.91
C THR A 566 17.58 21.93 -1.23
N GLY A 567 16.76 21.99 -2.28
CA GLY A 567 16.10 23.21 -2.70
C GLY A 567 15.15 23.80 -1.66
N GLN A 568 14.65 22.99 -0.73
CA GLN A 568 13.71 23.44 0.31
C GLN A 568 14.39 23.93 1.59
N PHE A 569 15.73 23.94 1.68
CA PHE A 569 16.45 24.30 2.91
C PHE A 569 16.01 25.67 3.47
N LEU A 570 16.10 26.75 2.70
CA LEU A 570 15.73 28.10 3.16
C LEU A 570 14.22 28.22 3.49
N PRO A 571 13.27 27.83 2.61
CA PRO A 571 11.85 27.94 2.92
C PRO A 571 11.43 27.06 4.11
N TYR A 572 12.00 25.85 4.24
CA TYR A 572 11.69 24.97 5.37
C TYR A 572 12.15 25.57 6.70
N HIS A 573 13.37 26.10 6.77
CA HIS A 573 13.86 26.70 8.02
C HIS A 573 13.10 27.99 8.40
N ARG A 574 12.61 28.76 7.42
CA ARG A 574 11.64 29.85 7.65
C ARG A 574 10.32 29.35 8.22
N TYR A 575 9.75 28.28 7.63
CA TYR A 575 8.55 27.62 8.16
C TYR A 575 8.79 27.00 9.55
N TYR A 576 10.00 26.54 9.84
CA TYR A 576 10.39 26.00 11.13
C TYR A 576 10.47 27.08 12.22
N LEU A 577 10.97 28.28 11.89
CA LEU A 577 10.87 29.46 12.77
C LEU A 577 9.41 29.82 13.06
N LYS A 578 8.53 29.76 12.05
CA LYS A 578 7.08 29.98 12.25
C LYS A 578 6.46 28.93 13.17
N THR A 579 6.92 27.68 13.06
CA THR A 579 6.50 26.58 13.95
C THR A 579 6.91 26.84 15.39
N LEU A 580 8.15 27.31 15.63
CA LEU A 580 8.59 27.75 16.96
C LEU A 580 7.72 28.90 17.48
N GLU A 581 7.42 29.90 16.65
CA GLU A 581 6.61 31.07 17.05
C GLU A 581 5.25 30.64 17.61
N PHE A 582 4.59 29.71 16.93
CA PHE A 582 3.34 29.11 17.39
C PHE A 582 3.50 28.39 18.74
N LEU A 583 4.56 27.61 18.92
CA LEU A 583 4.83 26.91 20.18
C LEU A 583 5.10 27.87 21.34
N LEU A 584 5.84 28.96 21.10
CA LEU A 584 6.09 29.97 22.12
C LEU A 584 4.80 30.69 22.53
N GLN A 585 3.87 30.90 21.59
CA GLN A 585 2.55 31.47 21.89
C GLN A 585 1.71 30.56 22.80
N GLU A 586 1.85 29.24 22.72
CA GLU A 586 1.20 28.32 23.69
C GLU A 586 1.69 28.56 25.13
N CYS A 587 2.89 29.10 25.28
CA CYS A 587 3.49 29.50 26.55
C CYS A 587 3.29 31.01 26.86
N GLY A 588 2.38 31.68 26.17
CA GLY A 588 2.01 33.08 26.42
C GLY A 588 3.00 34.11 25.89
N TYR A 589 3.93 33.73 25.01
CA TYR A 589 4.83 34.68 24.36
C TYR A 589 4.09 35.51 23.32
N THR A 590 4.17 36.84 23.43
CA THR A 590 3.49 37.79 22.53
C THR A 590 4.47 38.59 21.65
N GLY A 591 5.77 38.48 21.91
CA GLY A 591 6.81 39.14 21.14
C GLY A 591 7.06 38.48 19.79
N ALA A 592 7.83 39.15 18.94
CA ALA A 592 8.36 38.58 17.70
C ALA A 592 9.62 37.76 17.99
N ILE A 593 9.86 36.68 17.25
CA ILE A 593 11.10 35.90 17.38
C ILE A 593 12.32 36.82 17.11
N PRO A 594 13.26 36.95 18.04
CA PRO A 594 14.50 37.68 17.80
C PRO A 594 15.49 36.84 16.99
N TYR A 595 16.50 37.48 16.40
CA TYR A 595 17.59 36.79 15.71
C TYR A 595 18.94 37.20 16.29
N TRP A 596 19.98 36.41 16.07
CA TRP A 596 21.33 36.79 16.47
C TRP A 596 22.09 37.40 15.30
N ASP A 597 22.41 38.69 15.36
CA ASP A 597 23.29 39.30 14.36
C ASP A 597 24.75 38.85 14.58
N GLU A 598 25.08 37.67 14.06
CA GLU A 598 26.38 37.02 14.22
C GLU A 598 27.54 37.87 13.72
N THR A 599 27.30 38.77 12.76
CA THR A 599 28.35 39.63 12.21
C THR A 599 28.94 40.59 13.24
N ARG A 600 28.20 40.92 14.31
CA ARG A 600 28.67 41.80 15.39
C ARG A 600 29.61 41.09 16.36
N ASP A 601 29.51 39.76 16.41
CA ASP A 601 30.27 38.89 17.31
C ASP A 601 31.30 38.01 16.58
N ALA A 602 31.42 38.14 15.25
CA ALA A 602 32.36 37.37 14.45
C ALA A 602 33.79 37.43 15.01
N GLY A 603 34.40 36.26 15.20
CA GLY A 603 35.74 36.09 15.80
C GLY A 603 35.78 36.19 17.32
N LYS A 604 34.63 36.38 17.98
CA LYS A 604 34.50 36.51 19.44
C LYS A 604 33.14 36.00 19.95
N PHE A 605 32.58 34.96 19.31
CA PHE A 605 31.34 34.32 19.75
C PHE A 605 31.38 33.96 21.23
N SER A 606 32.51 33.46 21.74
CA SER A 606 32.65 33.08 23.16
C SER A 606 32.37 34.24 24.14
N ALA A 607 32.53 35.49 23.70
CA ALA A 607 32.31 36.70 24.47
C ALA A 607 30.96 37.39 24.16
N SER A 608 30.11 36.81 23.31
CA SER A 608 28.83 37.40 22.94
C SER A 608 27.87 37.46 24.13
N THR A 609 27.13 38.56 24.22
CA THR A 609 26.07 38.76 25.22
C THR A 609 24.93 37.75 25.11
N ILE A 610 24.80 37.05 23.97
CA ILE A 610 23.81 35.97 23.82
C ILE A 610 24.08 34.79 24.75
N PHE A 611 25.31 34.65 25.27
CA PHE A 611 25.68 33.60 26.22
C PHE A 611 25.59 34.03 27.69
N ASP A 612 25.09 35.24 27.97
CA ASP A 612 24.86 35.71 29.35
C ASP A 612 23.97 34.70 30.13
N PRO A 613 24.28 34.36 31.38
CA PRO A 613 23.52 33.36 32.12
C PRO A 613 22.13 33.84 32.57
N VAL A 614 21.83 35.13 32.54
CA VAL A 614 20.55 35.67 33.04
C VAL A 614 19.65 36.11 31.89
N THR A 615 20.24 36.80 30.92
CA THR A 615 19.59 37.43 29.79
C THR A 615 19.97 36.77 28.46
N GLY A 616 20.67 35.64 28.49
CA GLY A 616 21.09 34.86 27.33
C GLY A 616 20.83 33.36 27.50
N PHE A 617 21.46 32.57 26.63
CA PHE A 617 21.27 31.13 26.49
C PHE A 617 22.23 30.30 27.36
N GLY A 618 23.06 30.96 28.17
CA GLY A 618 24.11 30.32 28.96
C GLY A 618 25.38 29.98 28.17
N ALA A 619 26.47 29.76 28.89
CA ALA A 619 27.80 29.52 28.32
C ALA A 619 27.91 28.14 27.61
N GLY A 620 28.99 27.96 26.86
CA GLY A 620 29.34 26.66 26.28
C GLY A 620 29.83 25.66 27.33
N GLY A 621 29.67 24.37 27.03
CA GLY A 621 30.23 23.29 27.83
C GLY A 621 31.75 23.19 27.69
N THR A 622 32.36 22.41 28.58
CA THR A 622 33.80 22.12 28.58
C THR A 622 34.07 20.71 28.05
N ALA A 623 35.35 20.38 27.83
CA ALA A 623 35.74 19.00 27.49
C ALA A 623 35.39 17.99 28.60
N ALA A 624 35.42 18.41 29.87
CA ALA A 624 35.10 17.55 31.01
C ALA A 624 33.59 17.41 31.25
N ASN A 625 32.81 18.46 30.97
CA ASN A 625 31.35 18.44 31.03
C ASN A 625 30.78 19.20 29.82
N PRO A 626 30.28 18.48 28.79
CA PRO A 626 29.82 19.10 27.55
C PRO A 626 28.49 19.86 27.72
N CYS A 627 27.71 19.60 28.77
CA CYS A 627 26.42 20.24 28.99
C CYS A 627 26.55 21.76 29.20
N VAL A 628 25.51 22.51 28.83
CA VAL A 628 25.38 23.94 29.16
C VAL A 628 25.43 24.10 30.70
N PRO A 629 26.43 24.81 31.25
CA PRO A 629 26.71 24.78 32.68
C PRO A 629 25.87 25.79 33.50
N ASN A 630 25.28 26.81 32.85
CA ASN A 630 24.55 27.88 33.51
C ASN A 630 23.41 28.42 32.64
N GLY A 631 22.59 29.29 33.24
CA GLY A 631 21.48 29.95 32.56
C GLY A 631 20.20 29.12 32.41
N PRO A 632 19.22 29.62 31.62
CA PRO A 632 17.85 29.12 31.65
C PRO A 632 17.71 27.69 31.12
N PHE A 633 18.70 27.20 30.36
CA PHE A 633 18.71 25.88 29.74
C PHE A 633 19.67 24.88 30.40
N ALA A 634 20.34 25.26 31.49
CA ALA A 634 21.12 24.32 32.28
C ALA A 634 20.22 23.24 32.91
N ASN A 635 20.73 22.01 33.00
CA ASN A 635 20.02 20.82 33.52
C ASN A 635 18.73 20.44 32.76
N LEU A 636 18.54 20.94 31.54
CA LEU A 636 17.45 20.49 30.68
C LEU A 636 17.90 19.31 29.80
N THR A 637 16.95 18.40 29.59
CA THR A 637 17.16 17.17 28.83
C THR A 637 16.33 17.22 27.56
N VAL A 638 16.97 16.93 26.43
CA VAL A 638 16.34 16.67 25.14
C VAL A 638 16.36 15.16 24.91
N ASN A 639 15.24 14.60 24.46
CA ASN A 639 15.08 13.14 24.28
C ASN A 639 15.34 12.68 22.85
N ILE A 640 15.58 13.61 21.93
CA ILE A 640 15.79 13.35 20.50
C ILE A 640 17.28 13.45 20.16
N GLY A 641 17.75 12.47 19.39
CA GLY A 641 19.14 12.32 18.99
C GLY A 641 19.96 11.42 19.92
N PRO A 642 21.29 11.40 19.72
CA PRO A 642 22.02 12.03 18.62
C PRO A 642 21.71 11.36 17.27
N GLY A 643 21.78 12.14 16.18
CA GLY A 643 21.47 11.66 14.83
C GLY A 643 20.02 11.16 14.75
N PHE A 644 19.80 9.94 14.26
CA PHE A 644 18.47 9.32 14.19
C PHE A 644 18.06 8.50 15.43
N ARG A 645 18.79 8.63 16.54
CA ARG A 645 18.46 7.97 17.82
C ARG A 645 17.47 8.80 18.65
N SER A 646 16.95 8.20 19.73
CA SER A 646 16.07 8.86 20.70
C SER A 646 16.56 8.58 22.13
N GLU A 647 17.69 9.19 22.47
CA GLU A 647 18.38 9.01 23.75
C GLU A 647 18.34 10.31 24.57
N PRO A 648 17.91 10.27 25.85
CA PRO A 648 17.94 11.44 26.72
C PRO A 648 19.36 11.98 26.91
N ARG A 649 19.55 13.27 26.62
CA ARG A 649 20.84 13.97 26.71
C ARG A 649 20.63 15.42 27.15
N CYS A 650 21.63 15.99 27.81
CA CYS A 650 21.61 17.41 28.15
C CYS A 650 21.73 18.28 26.89
N VAL A 651 21.18 19.50 26.94
CA VAL A 651 21.53 20.55 25.97
C VAL A 651 23.03 20.83 26.10
N ASN A 652 23.76 20.76 25.00
CA ASN A 652 25.21 20.91 24.96
C ASN A 652 25.65 21.71 23.73
N ARG A 653 26.78 22.42 23.87
CA ARG A 653 27.40 23.20 22.79
C ARG A 653 28.88 23.46 23.11
N ARG A 654 29.71 23.64 22.08
CA ARG A 654 31.13 24.03 22.24
C ARG A 654 31.44 25.22 21.34
N ILE A 655 31.69 26.36 21.97
CA ILE A 655 31.91 27.62 21.28
C ILE A 655 33.37 27.73 20.86
N THR A 656 33.62 28.07 19.60
CA THR A 656 34.96 28.33 19.07
C THR A 656 35.00 29.63 18.27
N ASP A 657 35.96 30.47 18.62
CA ASP A 657 36.16 31.75 17.95
C ASP A 657 36.88 31.61 16.59
N PHE A 658 37.46 30.44 16.34
CA PHE A 658 38.14 30.15 15.07
C PHE A 658 37.16 30.15 13.90
N PHE A 659 36.09 29.33 13.96
CA PHE A 659 35.08 29.30 12.90
C PHE A 659 34.23 30.57 12.90
N SER A 660 33.96 31.17 14.06
CA SER A 660 33.16 32.41 14.12
C SER A 660 33.83 33.60 13.45
N SER A 661 35.17 33.61 13.31
CA SER A 661 35.89 34.65 12.56
C SER A 661 35.45 34.73 11.09
N GLN A 662 34.84 33.65 10.57
CA GLN A 662 34.33 33.55 9.22
C GLN A 662 32.81 33.83 9.12
N CYS A 663 32.16 34.26 10.21
CA CYS A 663 30.75 34.71 10.21
C CYS A 663 30.60 36.24 10.05
N GLY A 664 31.68 36.92 9.64
CA GLY A 664 31.71 38.38 9.50
C GLY A 664 30.95 38.91 8.28
N THR A 665 30.81 40.25 8.22
CA THR A 665 30.06 40.94 7.16
C THR A 665 30.55 40.63 5.73
N SER A 666 31.84 40.40 5.54
CA SER A 666 32.41 40.04 4.23
C SER A 666 31.92 38.69 3.71
N TYR A 667 31.77 37.70 4.60
CA TYR A 667 31.28 36.37 4.24
C TYR A 667 29.78 36.41 3.95
N VAL A 668 29.03 37.18 4.74
CA VAL A 668 27.61 37.44 4.45
C VAL A 668 27.45 38.13 3.10
N ALA A 669 28.23 39.18 2.82
CA ALA A 669 28.16 39.88 1.54
C ALA A 669 28.51 38.95 0.36
N ALA A 670 29.51 38.08 0.52
CA ALA A 670 29.85 37.07 -0.50
C ALA A 670 28.69 36.09 -0.73
N ALA A 671 28.07 35.57 0.34
CA ALA A 671 26.95 34.64 0.27
C ALA A 671 25.68 35.24 -0.38
N LEU A 672 25.49 36.56 -0.29
CA LEU A 672 24.33 37.25 -0.89
C LEU A 672 24.60 37.74 -2.32
N ASN A 673 25.84 37.70 -2.81
CA ASN A 673 26.23 38.21 -4.13
C ASN A 673 25.95 37.21 -5.26
N HIS A 674 24.69 36.77 -5.37
CA HIS A 674 24.24 35.78 -6.34
C HIS A 674 22.90 36.19 -6.95
N THR A 675 22.67 35.84 -8.23
CA THR A 675 21.49 36.30 -8.99
C THR A 675 20.34 35.30 -9.06
N THR A 676 20.60 34.05 -8.69
CA THR A 676 19.64 32.92 -8.74
C THR A 676 19.55 32.25 -7.38
N TYR A 677 18.38 31.68 -7.08
CA TYR A 677 18.13 30.99 -5.81
C TYR A 677 19.16 29.90 -5.51
N GLU A 678 19.44 28.98 -6.43
CA GLU A 678 20.33 27.83 -6.17
C GLU A 678 21.75 28.27 -5.77
N THR A 679 22.30 29.28 -6.44
CA THR A 679 23.62 29.84 -6.11
C THR A 679 23.62 30.63 -4.80
N ALA A 680 22.52 31.33 -4.49
CA ALA A 680 22.40 32.04 -3.22
C ALA A 680 22.22 31.05 -2.06
N LEU A 681 21.46 29.98 -2.27
CA LEU A 681 21.31 28.86 -1.35
C LEU A 681 22.67 28.24 -1.04
N ASP A 682 23.46 27.88 -2.06
CA ASP A 682 24.80 27.31 -1.86
C ASP A 682 25.72 28.27 -1.08
N GLY A 683 25.74 29.56 -1.44
CA GLY A 683 26.54 30.56 -0.73
C GLY A 683 26.14 30.74 0.74
N ILE A 684 24.84 30.75 1.05
CA ILE A 684 24.32 30.87 2.43
C ILE A 684 24.58 29.57 3.22
N TYR A 685 24.28 28.42 2.62
CA TYR A 685 24.38 27.10 3.24
C TYR A 685 25.83 26.73 3.58
N SER A 686 26.71 26.78 2.57
CA SER A 686 28.11 26.38 2.68
C SER A 686 28.99 27.45 3.37
N GLY A 687 28.46 28.67 3.49
CA GLY A 687 29.13 29.80 4.15
C GLY A 687 28.58 30.06 5.56
N PRO A 688 27.89 31.20 5.81
CA PRO A 688 27.46 31.61 7.15
C PRO A 688 26.67 30.56 7.96
N HIS A 689 25.81 29.76 7.31
CA HIS A 689 25.07 28.70 8.00
C HIS A 689 26.02 27.62 8.57
N LEU A 690 26.82 26.99 7.70
CA LEU A 690 27.76 25.96 8.13
C LEU A 690 28.75 26.49 9.18
N LEU A 691 29.35 27.65 8.92
CA LEU A 691 30.35 28.24 9.81
C LEU A 691 29.77 28.57 11.19
N GLY A 692 28.53 29.05 11.25
CA GLY A 692 27.82 29.25 12.51
C GLY A 692 27.60 27.95 13.29
N HIS A 693 27.16 26.87 12.61
CA HIS A 693 27.04 25.55 13.25
C HIS A 693 28.37 25.01 13.74
N MET A 694 29.45 25.15 12.96
CA MET A 694 30.80 24.73 13.40
C MET A 694 31.33 25.57 14.56
N ALA A 695 31.00 26.87 14.59
CA ALA A 695 31.41 27.78 15.65
C ALA A 695 30.71 27.50 16.99
N LEU A 696 29.49 26.95 16.95
CA LEU A 696 28.70 26.66 18.15
C LEU A 696 28.75 25.19 18.56
N ALA A 697 28.97 24.28 17.60
CA ALA A 697 28.92 22.83 17.77
C ALA A 697 27.71 22.37 18.61
N MET A 698 26.53 22.94 18.32
CA MET A 698 25.28 22.64 19.04
C MET A 698 24.98 21.16 18.98
N MET A 699 24.63 20.57 20.13
CA MET A 699 24.28 19.16 20.25
C MET A 699 25.36 18.24 19.64
N ASP A 700 26.61 18.44 20.07
CA ASP A 700 27.81 17.73 19.62
C ASP A 700 28.14 17.91 18.13
N GLY A 701 27.76 19.06 17.55
CA GLY A 701 27.96 19.36 16.12
C GLY A 701 27.10 18.49 15.20
N ASN A 702 25.94 18.04 15.68
CA ASN A 702 25.09 17.11 14.96
C ASN A 702 24.10 17.85 14.04
N SER A 703 24.30 17.80 12.73
CA SER A 703 23.44 18.50 11.76
C SER A 703 21.98 18.05 11.78
N ILE A 704 21.65 16.85 12.27
CA ILE A 704 20.28 16.32 12.31
C ILE A 704 19.52 16.82 13.55
N THR A 705 20.21 17.00 14.67
CA THR A 705 19.60 17.30 15.99
C THR A 705 20.13 18.57 16.64
N SER A 706 20.79 19.44 15.87
CA SER A 706 21.32 20.73 16.31
C SER A 706 20.24 21.64 16.90
N SER A 707 18.99 21.54 16.42
CA SER A 707 17.83 22.25 16.98
C SER A 707 17.43 21.81 18.39
N GLY A 708 18.05 20.74 18.93
CA GLY A 708 17.98 20.41 20.35
C GLY A 708 18.51 21.54 21.24
N ASP A 709 19.38 22.38 20.71
CA ASP A 709 19.82 23.60 21.37
C ASP A 709 18.92 24.80 20.97
N PRO A 710 18.28 25.51 21.92
CA PRO A 710 17.48 26.70 21.62
C PRO A 710 18.21 27.81 20.87
N LEU A 711 19.54 27.86 20.94
CA LEU A 711 20.35 28.82 20.20
C LEU A 711 20.27 28.62 18.68
N PHE A 712 19.90 27.41 18.22
CA PHE A 712 19.68 27.09 16.81
C PHE A 712 18.74 28.09 16.14
N PHE A 713 17.66 28.49 16.82
CA PHE A 713 16.65 29.38 16.25
C PHE A 713 17.12 30.83 16.17
N MET A 714 18.08 31.22 17.00
CA MET A 714 18.73 32.52 16.90
C MET A 714 19.65 32.59 15.68
N HIS A 715 20.42 31.53 15.45
CA HIS A 715 21.25 31.33 14.26
C HIS A 715 20.40 31.27 12.99
N HIS A 716 19.37 30.42 12.95
CA HIS A 716 18.49 30.31 11.78
C HIS A 716 17.60 31.54 11.58
N GLY A 717 17.29 32.30 12.63
CA GLY A 717 16.68 33.63 12.49
C GLY A 717 17.56 34.60 11.71
N PHE A 718 18.90 34.47 11.82
CA PHE A 718 19.87 35.23 11.05
C PHE A 718 20.03 34.71 9.62
N VAL A 719 20.01 33.39 9.42
CA VAL A 719 19.94 32.76 8.10
C VAL A 719 18.70 33.24 7.32
N ASP A 720 17.54 33.26 7.98
CA ASP A 720 16.31 33.76 7.38
C ASP A 720 16.38 35.26 7.04
N LYS A 721 16.99 36.07 7.91
CA LYS A 721 17.26 37.49 7.64
C LYS A 721 18.15 37.69 6.40
N MET A 722 19.21 36.89 6.27
CA MET A 722 20.11 36.94 5.11
C MET A 722 19.35 36.63 3.82
N TRP A 723 18.53 35.58 3.83
CA TRP A 723 17.71 35.24 2.66
C TRP A 723 16.64 36.31 2.37
N ALA A 724 15.97 36.85 3.38
CA ALA A 724 15.01 37.94 3.21
C ALA A 724 15.66 39.20 2.60
N ASN A 725 16.88 39.54 3.04
CA ASN A 725 17.66 40.63 2.46
C ASN A 725 17.99 40.37 0.97
N TRP A 726 18.39 39.14 0.63
CA TRP A 726 18.58 38.75 -0.77
C TRP A 726 17.29 38.91 -1.57
N GLN A 727 16.15 38.44 -1.06
CA GLN A 727 14.87 38.56 -1.75
C GLN A 727 14.44 40.02 -1.96
N ALA A 728 14.77 40.91 -1.02
CA ALA A 728 14.40 42.33 -1.06
C ALA A 728 15.05 43.13 -2.21
N GLU A 729 16.16 42.66 -2.79
CA GLU A 729 16.83 43.35 -3.92
C GLU A 729 16.00 43.29 -5.22
N ASP A 730 15.29 42.19 -5.47
CA ASP A 730 14.36 42.04 -6.59
C ASP A 730 13.18 41.14 -6.20
N PRO A 731 12.20 41.67 -5.43
CA PRO A 731 11.12 40.86 -4.88
C PRO A 731 10.26 40.19 -5.96
N LYS A 732 10.08 40.85 -7.11
CA LYS A 732 9.23 40.33 -8.19
C LYS A 732 9.79 39.04 -8.78
N LYS A 733 11.11 38.95 -8.89
CA LYS A 733 11.82 37.78 -9.39
C LYS A 733 12.11 36.79 -8.27
N ARG A 734 12.72 37.24 -7.18
CA ARG A 734 13.30 36.41 -6.11
C ARG A 734 12.25 35.80 -5.17
N HIS A 735 11.01 36.30 -5.13
CA HIS A 735 9.90 35.62 -4.45
C HIS A 735 9.34 34.44 -5.27
N LYS A 736 9.77 34.27 -6.52
CA LYS A 736 9.33 33.17 -7.40
C LYS A 736 10.48 32.25 -7.83
N ASP A 737 11.70 32.57 -7.41
CA ASP A 737 12.91 31.86 -7.77
C ASP A 737 13.14 30.74 -6.76
N ILE A 738 13.02 29.49 -7.22
CA ILE A 738 13.20 28.27 -6.43
C ILE A 738 13.83 27.20 -7.33
N GLY A 739 14.70 26.38 -6.75
CA GLY A 739 15.42 25.32 -7.46
C GLY A 739 16.16 24.41 -6.49
N GLY A 740 16.84 23.39 -6.99
CA GLY A 740 17.51 22.36 -6.19
C GLY A 740 16.68 21.09 -5.95
N LEU A 741 17.36 20.04 -5.47
CA LEU A 741 16.76 18.72 -5.27
C LEU A 741 15.76 18.71 -4.11
N ASN A 742 14.76 17.83 -4.20
CA ASN A 742 13.73 17.65 -3.17
C ASN A 742 14.18 16.81 -1.97
N ALA A 743 15.18 15.95 -2.18
CA ALA A 743 15.89 15.18 -1.17
C ALA A 743 17.40 15.22 -1.46
N GLN A 744 18.18 14.97 -0.43
CA GLN A 744 19.64 14.90 -0.51
C GLN A 744 20.10 13.91 -1.59
N ASP A 745 21.19 14.26 -2.29
CA ASP A 745 21.77 13.38 -3.30
C ASP A 745 22.50 12.20 -2.61
N PRO A 746 22.17 10.93 -2.92
CA PRO A 746 22.81 9.78 -2.29
C PRO A 746 24.34 9.71 -2.46
N GLU A 747 24.87 10.24 -3.56
CA GLU A 747 26.31 10.21 -3.86
C GLU A 747 27.07 11.34 -3.16
N VAL A 748 26.41 12.46 -2.89
CA VAL A 748 27.04 13.64 -2.28
C VAL A 748 26.83 13.65 -0.78
N GLY A 749 25.61 13.43 -0.32
CA GLY A 749 25.26 13.60 1.08
C GLY A 749 25.21 15.08 1.51
N PHE A 750 25.54 15.34 2.77
CA PHE A 750 25.78 16.63 3.39
C PHE A 750 27.06 17.19 2.77
N SER A 751 26.97 18.38 2.16
CA SER A 751 28.11 18.98 1.44
C SER A 751 29.31 19.24 2.35
N GLU A 752 29.09 19.21 3.67
CA GLU A 752 30.09 19.46 4.70
C GLU A 752 30.89 18.21 5.09
N PHE A 753 30.42 17.02 4.70
CA PHE A 753 31.06 15.73 5.01
C PHE A 753 31.40 14.97 3.72
N PRO A 754 32.69 14.70 3.44
CA PRO A 754 33.05 13.86 2.31
C PRO A 754 32.59 12.42 2.57
N GLY A 755 31.83 11.81 1.65
CA GLY A 755 31.54 10.37 1.72
C GLY A 755 30.14 9.88 1.31
N GLY A 756 29.24 10.73 0.84
CA GLY A 756 27.88 10.32 0.49
C GLY A 756 27.06 9.79 1.69
N MET A 757 25.80 9.45 1.45
CA MET A 757 24.87 9.05 2.51
C MET A 757 25.27 7.76 3.26
N GLU A 758 26.07 6.88 2.65
CA GLU A 758 26.53 5.66 3.30
C GLU A 758 27.53 5.96 4.43
N GLN A 759 28.45 6.90 4.20
CA GLN A 759 29.41 7.32 5.22
C GLN A 759 28.73 8.12 6.34
N GLU A 760 27.74 8.95 6.02
CA GLU A 760 26.92 9.63 7.02
C GLU A 760 26.14 8.69 7.92
N SER A 761 25.61 7.61 7.35
CA SER A 761 24.92 6.58 8.11
C SER A 761 25.81 5.97 9.20
N SER A 762 27.13 6.00 9.03
CA SER A 762 28.09 5.57 10.06
C SER A 762 28.28 6.61 11.17
N MET A 763 28.18 7.90 10.86
CA MET A 763 28.32 9.00 11.82
C MET A 763 27.05 9.23 12.63
N TRP A 764 25.90 9.25 11.96
CA TRP A 764 24.63 9.69 12.55
C TRP A 764 23.59 8.58 12.72
N GLY A 765 23.90 7.37 12.25
CA GLY A 765 22.96 6.27 12.17
C GLY A 765 22.02 6.40 10.96
N LYS A 766 21.14 5.41 10.79
CA LYS A 766 20.08 5.43 9.77
C LYS A 766 18.73 5.74 10.42
N PRO A 767 17.80 6.41 9.71
CA PRO A 767 16.42 6.56 10.17
C PRO A 767 15.83 5.22 10.57
N SER A 768 15.22 5.15 11.75
CA SER A 768 14.48 3.96 12.19
C SER A 768 13.21 3.78 11.36
N SER A 769 12.63 2.58 11.34
CA SER A 769 11.33 2.35 10.70
C SER A 769 10.23 3.26 11.26
N ALA A 770 10.31 3.63 12.53
CA ALA A 770 9.37 4.55 13.17
C ALA A 770 9.51 5.98 12.64
N ILE A 771 10.75 6.45 12.41
CA ILE A 771 11.01 7.77 11.80
C ILE A 771 10.56 7.78 10.33
N LEU A 772 10.91 6.73 9.57
CA LEU A 772 10.52 6.61 8.16
C LEU A 772 8.99 6.57 7.98
N ALA A 773 8.26 5.93 8.91
CA ALA A 773 6.80 5.85 8.85
C ALA A 773 6.09 7.22 8.96
N VAL A 774 6.76 8.23 9.52
CA VAL A 774 6.23 9.59 9.67
C VAL A 774 6.93 10.63 8.80
N THR A 775 7.96 10.22 8.04
CA THR A 775 8.68 11.11 7.12
C THR A 775 7.80 11.37 5.87
N PRO A 776 7.47 12.63 5.55
CA PRO A 776 6.68 12.95 4.36
C PRO A 776 7.38 12.56 3.05
N ASP A 777 6.62 12.44 1.96
CA ASP A 777 7.20 12.27 0.61
C ASP A 777 8.02 13.51 0.23
N PRO A 778 9.32 13.38 -0.10
CA PRO A 778 10.13 14.51 -0.53
C PRO A 778 9.61 15.18 -1.81
N ALA A 779 8.83 14.50 -2.66
CA ALA A 779 8.25 15.10 -3.87
C ALA A 779 6.83 15.65 -3.66
N SER A 780 6.37 15.78 -2.41
CA SER A 780 5.02 16.24 -2.09
C SER A 780 4.78 17.66 -2.62
N GLY A 781 3.82 17.81 -3.54
CA GLY A 781 3.51 19.08 -4.20
C GLY A 781 4.26 19.33 -5.52
N ASP A 782 5.30 18.54 -5.82
CA ASP A 782 6.16 18.75 -7.00
C ASP A 782 5.78 17.92 -8.23
N LYS A 783 4.53 17.43 -8.30
CA LYS A 783 4.03 16.56 -9.38
C LYS A 783 4.92 15.32 -9.61
N GLY A 784 5.59 14.83 -8.57
CA GLY A 784 6.53 13.70 -8.64
C GLY A 784 7.90 14.05 -9.24
N GLY A 785 8.21 15.33 -9.43
CA GLY A 785 9.51 15.82 -9.92
C GLY A 785 10.63 15.66 -8.89
N LYS A 786 11.89 15.64 -9.38
CA LYS A 786 13.12 15.58 -8.56
C LYS A 786 13.49 16.94 -7.92
N TYR A 787 12.90 18.02 -8.40
CA TYR A 787 13.25 19.40 -8.05
C TYR A 787 12.13 20.08 -7.30
N VAL A 788 12.49 20.89 -6.31
CA VAL A 788 11.54 21.66 -5.50
C VAL A 788 10.86 22.71 -6.36
N THR A 789 9.53 22.79 -6.27
CA THR A 789 8.71 23.80 -6.91
C THR A 789 8.05 24.71 -5.88
N LEU A 790 7.42 25.80 -6.33
CA LEU A 790 6.62 26.65 -5.44
C LEU A 790 5.43 25.90 -4.82
N ASP A 791 4.97 24.82 -5.46
CA ASP A 791 3.86 23.99 -4.98
C ASP A 791 4.32 22.93 -3.94
N HIS A 792 5.64 22.80 -3.70
CA HIS A 792 6.20 21.87 -2.72
C HIS A 792 5.59 22.10 -1.33
N VAL A 793 5.13 21.03 -0.68
CA VAL A 793 4.39 21.10 0.58
C VAL A 793 5.32 20.78 1.77
N MET A 794 5.50 21.76 2.65
CA MET A 794 6.20 21.58 3.92
C MET A 794 5.20 21.20 5.01
N SER A 795 5.61 20.30 5.90
CA SER A 795 4.78 19.80 6.99
C SER A 795 5.52 19.91 8.31
N SER A 796 4.81 20.40 9.34
CA SER A 796 5.26 20.32 10.74
C SER A 796 4.60 19.15 11.47
N LEU A 797 4.14 18.14 10.73
CA LEU A 797 3.43 16.98 11.25
C LEU A 797 2.30 17.36 12.24
N GLY A 798 1.56 18.42 11.94
CA GLY A 798 0.37 18.84 12.69
C GLY A 798 0.61 19.78 13.87
N ILE A 799 1.82 20.33 14.07
CA ILE A 799 2.03 21.44 15.02
C ILE A 799 1.33 22.72 14.50
N ILE A 800 1.62 23.12 13.26
CA ILE A 800 0.90 24.15 12.51
C ILE A 800 0.37 23.55 11.18
N PRO A 801 -0.58 24.22 10.48
CA PRO A 801 -1.04 23.76 9.17
C PRO A 801 0.10 23.70 8.15
N ASN A 802 0.06 22.69 7.27
CA ASN A 802 1.00 22.57 6.16
C ASN A 802 0.98 23.85 5.30
N ALA A 803 2.14 24.23 4.77
CA ALA A 803 2.31 25.38 3.90
C ALA A 803 3.08 24.97 2.64
N THR A 804 2.80 25.63 1.53
CA THR A 804 3.60 25.47 0.31
C THR A 804 4.86 26.33 0.39
N VAL A 805 5.86 26.05 -0.44
CA VAL A 805 7.02 26.94 -0.61
C VAL A 805 6.54 28.34 -1.01
N ALA A 806 5.56 28.46 -1.90
CA ALA A 806 4.96 29.74 -2.30
C ALA A 806 4.49 30.58 -1.11
N ASP A 807 3.87 29.96 -0.10
CA ASP A 807 3.32 30.65 1.06
C ASP A 807 4.39 31.31 1.94
N VAL A 808 5.63 30.79 1.92
CA VAL A 808 6.74 31.28 2.74
C VAL A 808 7.80 32.07 1.97
N MET A 809 7.65 32.21 0.65
CA MET A 809 8.59 32.99 -0.16
C MET A 809 8.61 34.47 0.23
N ASP A 810 7.47 35.03 0.65
CA ASP A 810 7.35 36.44 1.02
C ASP A 810 7.05 36.59 2.52
N ILE A 811 7.97 37.21 3.27
CA ILE A 811 7.82 37.47 4.72
C ILE A 811 6.67 38.43 5.06
N LYS A 812 6.10 39.12 4.06
CA LYS A 812 4.91 39.97 4.14
C LYS A 812 3.76 39.47 3.24
N GLY A 813 3.84 38.23 2.76
CA GLY A 813 2.90 37.62 1.80
C GLY A 813 1.51 37.28 2.35
N GLY A 814 1.27 37.48 3.64
CA GLY A 814 -0.01 37.22 4.30
C GLY A 814 0.05 35.99 5.21
N TYR A 815 0.55 34.85 4.71
CA TYR A 815 0.85 33.69 5.56
C TYR A 815 1.92 34.04 6.61
N LEU A 816 2.96 34.74 6.15
CA LEU A 816 3.94 35.42 6.99
C LEU A 816 3.61 36.92 7.05
N CYS A 817 3.82 37.50 8.23
CA CYS A 817 3.62 38.93 8.46
C CYS A 817 4.62 39.46 9.48
N TYR A 818 5.88 39.57 9.05
CA TYR A 818 6.95 40.14 9.84
C TYR A 818 7.97 40.91 8.99
N GLU A 819 8.84 41.64 9.66
CA GLU A 819 10.00 42.30 9.06
C GLU A 819 11.21 42.24 9.99
N TYR A 820 12.40 42.29 9.39
CA TYR A 820 13.65 42.44 10.12
C TYR A 820 13.98 43.92 10.26
N VAL A 821 14.28 44.36 11.48
CA VAL A 821 14.60 45.77 11.79
C VAL A 821 15.91 45.92 12.53
#